data_AF-A0A093PT08-F1
#
_entry.id   AF-A0A093PT08-F1
#
_cell.length_a   1.000
_cell.length_b   1.000
_cell.length_c   1.000
_cell.angle_alpha   90.00
_cell.angle_beta   90.00
_cell.angle_gamma   90.00
#
_symmetry.space_group_name_H-M   'P 1'
#
loop_
_entity.id
_entity.type
_entity.pdbx_description
1 polymer ?
#
loop_
_entity_poly.entity_id
_entity_poly.type
_entity_poly.pdbx_seq_one_letter_code
_entity_poly.pdbx_strand_id
1 'polypeptide(L)'
;MRITSCICPVLVCLCFVQRCYGAAHHGSIKVTRNQTKHIEGETEVHHRPKRGWVWNQFFVLEEHMGPDPQYVGKLHSNSDKGDGSVKYILTGEGAGTIFIIDDTTGDIHSTKSLDREQKTHYVLHAQAIDRRTNKPLEPESEFIIKVQDINDNAPKFTDGPYIVTVPEMSEMGTSVLQVTATDADDPTYGNSARVVYSILQGQPYFSVDPKTGVIRTALHNMDREAREHYSVVIQAKDMAGQVGGLSGSTTVNITLTDVNDNPPRFPQKHYQLYVPESAQVGSAVGKIKANDADTGSNADMKYTIINGDGSGVFSISTDKETREGILSLKKPLNYEKKKSYTLNIEGANTHLDFRFSHLGPFKDVTMLKIIVGDVDEPPLFTMPSYVMEVYENAKIGTPVGTVTAQDPDAANSLVRYRSCSTHNHEERSNLEEAVCLRSIHTVHLCPSVMVCKKYLQCLSETPMNNPGLVSHVPVGVRILDVNDNPPELARDYDVVVCENAKPGQVIQTITATDKDNSANGARFHFSLDEGLSLNPNFTLRNNEDNTASILTRRRRYSRTTQDTYYLPVLISDGGVPPLSSSSTLTIRVCACERDGRVRTCHAEAFLSSAGLSTGALIAILLCIVILLAIVVLFITLRRSKKEPLIISEEDVRENVVTYDDEGGGEEDTEAFDITALRNPSAAEELKYRRDVRPEAKPVSRHHLSSSLDSIDVQEFIKQRLAEADLDPSVPPYDSLQTYAYEGHRSEAGSISSLDSATTHSDQDYNYLGDWGPEFKKLAELYGEIESERTT
;
A
#
# COMPACT_ATOMS: atom_id res chain seq x y z
N MET A 1 -53.78 -3.01 -41.75
CA MET A 1 -54.78 -2.74 -42.81
C MET A 1 -54.04 -1.97 -43.91
N ARG A 2 -53.89 -2.36 -45.19
CA ARG A 2 -54.26 -3.54 -46.03
C ARG A 2 -53.31 -3.55 -47.27
N ILE A 3 -53.06 -4.61 -48.06
CA ILE A 3 -53.07 -6.08 -47.88
C ILE A 3 -52.51 -6.77 -49.18
N THR A 4 -51.74 -7.87 -49.08
CA THR A 4 -51.36 -8.83 -50.19
C THR A 4 -50.56 -8.29 -51.41
N SER A 5 -49.91 -9.03 -52.35
CA SER A 5 -49.77 -10.47 -52.76
C SER A 5 -48.54 -10.60 -53.75
N CYS A 6 -47.96 -11.74 -54.21
CA CYS A 6 -47.83 -13.16 -53.77
C CYS A 6 -46.93 -14.01 -54.73
N ILE A 7 -46.48 -15.21 -54.28
CA ILE A 7 -46.21 -16.48 -55.06
C ILE A 7 -44.97 -16.59 -56.02
N CYS A 8 -43.85 -17.20 -55.53
CA CYS A 8 -43.34 -18.60 -55.69
C CYS A 8 -43.66 -19.49 -56.95
N PRO A 9 -43.07 -20.73 -57.12
CA PRO A 9 -41.69 -21.24 -56.84
C PRO A 9 -41.11 -22.34 -57.82
N VAL A 10 -39.84 -22.79 -57.59
CA VAL A 10 -39.30 -24.21 -57.68
C VAL A 10 -39.15 -24.96 -59.05
N LEU A 11 -38.30 -26.00 -59.30
CA LEU A 11 -36.92 -26.45 -58.93
C LEU A 11 -36.60 -27.84 -59.62
N VAL A 12 -35.36 -28.38 -59.51
CA VAL A 12 -34.93 -29.84 -59.54
C VAL A 12 -34.35 -30.53 -60.82
N CYS A 13 -33.32 -31.41 -60.59
CA CYS A 13 -32.78 -32.57 -61.36
C CYS A 13 -31.75 -32.40 -62.52
N LEU A 14 -30.89 -33.40 -62.87
CA LEU A 14 -29.90 -34.23 -62.12
C LEU A 14 -29.08 -35.22 -63.03
N CYS A 15 -27.99 -35.81 -62.49
CA CYS A 15 -27.40 -37.15 -62.77
C CYS A 15 -26.47 -37.47 -64.00
N PHE A 16 -25.18 -37.78 -63.69
CA PHE A 16 -24.25 -38.79 -64.30
C PHE A 16 -23.90 -38.71 -65.83
N VAL A 17 -22.92 -39.41 -66.44
CA VAL A 17 -22.20 -40.69 -66.15
C VAL A 17 -20.72 -40.70 -66.66
N GLN A 18 -19.84 -41.44 -65.95
CA GLN A 18 -18.55 -42.09 -66.35
C GLN A 18 -17.25 -41.35 -66.74
N ARG A 19 -16.15 -41.91 -66.22
CA ARG A 19 -14.74 -41.80 -66.69
C ARG A 19 -14.45 -42.86 -67.77
N CYS A 20 -13.38 -42.67 -68.55
CA CYS A 20 -12.31 -43.70 -68.64
C CYS A 20 -10.99 -43.14 -69.18
N TYR A 21 -9.87 -43.81 -68.87
CA TYR A 21 -8.52 -43.52 -69.37
C TYR A 21 -8.24 -44.28 -70.68
N GLY A 22 -7.28 -43.79 -71.48
CA GLY A 22 -6.73 -44.52 -72.63
C GLY A 22 -5.40 -43.93 -73.09
N ALA A 23 -4.29 -44.61 -72.80
CA ALA A 23 -2.95 -44.18 -73.24
C ALA A 23 -2.62 -44.72 -74.65
N ALA A 24 -1.75 -44.02 -75.37
CA ALA A 24 -1.28 -44.45 -76.69
C ALA A 24 -0.18 -45.52 -76.59
N HIS A 25 -0.23 -46.54 -77.45
CA HIS A 25 0.92 -47.41 -77.74
C HIS A 25 0.87 -47.95 -79.17
N HIS A 26 2.05 -48.29 -79.72
CA HIS A 26 2.23 -48.65 -81.13
C HIS A 26 1.63 -50.02 -81.53
N GLY A 27 1.14 -50.11 -82.76
CA GLY A 27 0.87 -51.35 -83.47
C GLY A 27 0.92 -51.15 -84.99
N SER A 28 1.93 -51.73 -85.66
CA SER A 28 2.07 -51.72 -87.13
C SER A 28 1.71 -53.09 -87.69
N ILE A 29 1.08 -53.16 -88.88
CA ILE A 29 1.47 -54.07 -89.98
C ILE A 29 0.64 -53.88 -91.27
N LYS A 30 1.38 -53.59 -92.35
CA LYS A 30 1.24 -53.92 -93.78
C LYS A 30 -0.15 -54.21 -94.42
N VAL A 31 -0.49 -53.33 -95.37
CA VAL A 31 -0.66 -53.60 -96.83
C VAL A 31 -1.61 -54.72 -97.29
N THR A 32 -2.60 -54.34 -98.09
CA THR A 32 -2.81 -54.97 -99.41
C THR A 32 -3.19 -53.93 -100.46
N ARG A 33 -3.13 -54.30 -101.74
CA ARG A 33 -3.05 -53.39 -102.91
C ARG A 33 -4.07 -53.82 -103.95
N ASN A 34 -4.89 -52.88 -104.42
CA ASN A 34 -5.61 -53.03 -105.70
C ASN A 34 -5.32 -51.81 -106.58
N GLN A 35 -5.05 -52.07 -107.86
CA GLN A 35 -4.76 -51.05 -108.85
C GLN A 35 -5.82 -51.07 -109.95
N THR A 36 -6.28 -49.89 -110.34
CA THR A 36 -6.71 -49.62 -111.72
C THR A 36 -6.02 -48.34 -112.17
N LYS A 37 -5.50 -48.34 -113.41
CA LYS A 37 -4.91 -47.17 -114.07
C LYS A 37 -5.99 -46.54 -114.97
N HIS A 38 -5.99 -45.22 -115.08
CA HIS A 38 -5.58 -44.45 -116.28
C HIS A 38 -5.73 -42.95 -115.93
N ILE A 39 -4.63 -42.20 -115.86
CA ILE A 39 -3.96 -41.42 -116.93
C ILE A 39 -4.52 -39.98 -117.01
N GLU A 40 -3.58 -39.02 -116.99
CA GLU A 40 -3.74 -37.56 -117.15
C GLU A 40 -4.61 -36.81 -116.09
N GLY A 41 -4.22 -35.60 -115.65
CA GLY A 41 -3.00 -34.89 -116.03
C GLY A 41 -2.77 -33.46 -115.51
N GLU A 42 -3.43 -32.98 -114.45
CA GLU A 42 -3.28 -31.59 -113.97
C GLU A 42 -3.07 -31.47 -112.45
N THR A 43 -2.38 -30.41 -112.02
CA THR A 43 -1.91 -30.22 -110.64
C THR A 43 -2.65 -29.11 -109.90
N GLU A 44 -3.63 -29.46 -109.06
CA GLU A 44 -4.22 -28.51 -108.12
C GLU A 44 -3.23 -28.15 -107.00
N VAL A 45 -2.95 -26.85 -106.87
CA VAL A 45 -2.04 -26.31 -105.86
C VAL A 45 -2.75 -26.23 -104.50
N HIS A 46 -2.26 -26.99 -103.51
CA HIS A 46 -2.77 -26.95 -102.14
C HIS A 46 -2.78 -25.54 -101.54
N HIS A 47 -3.97 -24.96 -101.36
CA HIS A 47 -4.16 -23.80 -100.49
C HIS A 47 -4.03 -24.22 -99.02
N ARG A 48 -2.81 -24.14 -98.50
CA ARG A 48 -2.54 -24.22 -97.06
C ARG A 48 -3.22 -23.03 -96.36
N PRO A 49 -4.13 -23.22 -95.39
CA PRO A 49 -4.65 -22.11 -94.61
C PRO A 49 -3.49 -21.43 -93.86
N LYS A 50 -3.36 -20.12 -94.01
CA LYS A 50 -2.37 -19.32 -93.27
C LYS A 50 -2.69 -19.45 -91.77
N ARG A 51 -1.76 -19.99 -90.97
CA ARG A 51 -1.80 -19.77 -89.51
C ARG A 51 -1.58 -18.26 -89.30
N GLY A 52 -2.50 -17.61 -88.58
CA GLY A 52 -2.32 -16.22 -88.19
C GLY A 52 -1.11 -16.08 -87.27
N TRP A 53 -0.16 -15.23 -87.65
CA TRP A 53 0.82 -14.70 -86.72
C TRP A 53 0.18 -13.48 -86.05
N VAL A 54 -0.17 -13.62 -84.77
CA VAL A 54 -0.87 -12.59 -83.98
C VAL A 54 0.14 -11.54 -83.50
N TRP A 55 0.71 -10.77 -84.44
CA TRP A 55 1.52 -9.57 -84.16
C TRP A 55 0.60 -8.36 -83.90
N ASN A 56 -0.33 -8.51 -82.96
CA ASN A 56 -1.32 -7.49 -82.63
C ASN A 56 -0.78 -6.47 -81.60
N GLN A 57 0.54 -6.35 -81.44
CA GLN A 57 1.19 -5.45 -80.49
C GLN A 57 2.43 -4.80 -81.13
N PHE A 58 2.43 -3.47 -81.21
CA PHE A 58 3.64 -2.66 -81.40
C PHE A 58 4.05 -2.01 -80.07
N PHE A 59 5.25 -1.46 -80.03
CA PHE A 59 5.84 -0.84 -78.87
C PHE A 59 6.42 0.53 -79.23
N VAL A 60 6.29 1.50 -78.32
CA VAL A 60 6.79 2.86 -78.47
C VAL A 60 7.38 3.30 -77.13
N LEU A 61 8.62 3.78 -77.09
CA LEU A 61 9.22 4.28 -75.85
C LEU A 61 8.56 5.60 -75.46
N GLU A 62 8.33 5.80 -74.17
CA GLU A 62 7.84 7.07 -73.64
C GLU A 62 8.91 8.17 -73.63
N GLU A 63 8.49 9.37 -73.20
CA GLU A 63 9.28 10.61 -73.11
C GLU A 63 10.33 10.86 -74.22
N HIS A 64 9.96 10.50 -75.44
CA HIS A 64 10.81 10.64 -76.60
C HIS A 64 10.85 12.09 -77.12
N MET A 65 11.72 12.91 -76.53
CA MET A 65 11.94 14.32 -76.89
C MET A 65 12.72 14.51 -78.21
N GLY A 66 12.43 13.70 -79.24
CA GLY A 66 13.02 13.83 -80.57
C GLY A 66 12.41 14.97 -81.40
N PRO A 67 13.15 15.58 -82.34
CA PRO A 67 12.60 16.55 -83.29
C PRO A 67 11.82 15.88 -84.43
N ASP A 68 12.11 14.61 -84.70
CA ASP A 68 11.48 13.79 -85.75
C ASP A 68 10.42 12.85 -85.14
N PRO A 69 9.32 12.53 -85.85
CA PRO A 69 8.33 11.56 -85.38
C PRO A 69 8.94 10.18 -85.09
N GLN A 70 8.63 9.64 -83.92
CA GLN A 70 9.17 8.38 -83.43
C GLN A 70 8.54 7.19 -84.17
N TYR A 71 9.32 6.43 -84.93
CA TYR A 71 8.84 5.25 -85.65
C TYR A 71 8.40 4.13 -84.69
N VAL A 72 7.17 3.64 -84.87
CA VAL A 72 6.52 2.62 -84.01
C VAL A 72 6.48 1.25 -84.69
N GLY A 73 6.37 1.21 -86.02
CA GLY A 73 6.24 -0.03 -86.77
C GLY A 73 5.70 0.18 -88.18
N LYS A 74 5.45 -0.92 -88.88
CA LYS A 74 4.97 -0.92 -90.28
C LYS A 74 3.85 -1.93 -90.47
N LEU A 75 2.79 -1.52 -91.14
CA LEU A 75 1.74 -2.41 -91.65
C LEU A 75 1.99 -2.70 -93.12
N HIS A 76 1.67 -3.93 -93.55
CA HIS A 76 1.85 -4.36 -94.93
C HIS A 76 0.79 -5.41 -95.32
N SER A 77 0.06 -5.15 -96.39
CA SER A 77 -0.89 -6.10 -96.97
C SER A 77 -0.17 -7.09 -97.87
N ASN A 78 -0.60 -8.34 -97.89
CA ASN A 78 -0.07 -9.33 -98.83
C ASN A 78 -0.52 -9.12 -100.30
N SER A 79 -1.41 -8.14 -100.52
CA SER A 79 -1.82 -7.67 -101.85
C SER A 79 -0.97 -6.49 -102.36
N ASP A 80 -0.15 -5.87 -101.49
CA ASP A 80 0.72 -4.75 -101.84
C ASP A 80 1.97 -5.24 -102.59
N LYS A 81 2.25 -4.60 -103.72
CA LYS A 81 3.36 -4.94 -104.63
C LYS A 81 4.45 -3.89 -104.64
N GLY A 82 4.36 -2.85 -103.79
CA GLY A 82 5.23 -1.68 -103.85
C GLY A 82 4.96 -0.77 -105.05
N ASP A 83 3.82 -0.93 -105.72
CA ASP A 83 3.39 -0.13 -106.87
C ASP A 83 2.46 1.05 -106.51
N GLY A 84 2.23 1.26 -105.20
CA GLY A 84 1.34 2.30 -104.68
C GLY A 84 -0.16 2.02 -104.89
N SER A 85 -0.53 0.83 -105.37
CA SER A 85 -1.95 0.46 -105.58
C SER A 85 -2.75 0.30 -104.28
N VAL A 86 -2.07 0.04 -103.17
CA VAL A 86 -2.67 -0.05 -101.83
C VAL A 86 -2.67 1.32 -101.15
N LYS A 87 -3.68 1.55 -100.32
CA LYS A 87 -3.72 2.63 -99.32
C LYS A 87 -3.93 2.04 -97.93
N TYR A 88 -3.06 2.41 -97.00
CA TYR A 88 -3.19 2.07 -95.59
C TYR A 88 -4.00 3.14 -94.85
N ILE A 89 -4.88 2.70 -93.95
CA ILE A 89 -5.72 3.56 -93.12
C ILE A 89 -5.59 3.10 -91.66
N LEU A 90 -5.46 4.08 -90.76
CA LEU A 90 -5.40 3.89 -89.31
C LEU A 90 -6.60 4.59 -88.66
N THR A 91 -7.33 3.87 -87.82
CA THR A 91 -8.53 4.29 -87.08
C THR A 91 -8.40 3.89 -85.61
N GLY A 92 -9.29 4.39 -84.74
CA GLY A 92 -9.23 4.12 -83.30
C GLY A 92 -8.54 5.23 -82.49
N GLU A 93 -8.00 4.88 -81.33
CA GLU A 93 -7.63 5.85 -80.30
C GLU A 93 -6.28 6.54 -80.58
N GLY A 94 -6.28 7.87 -80.71
CA GLY A 94 -5.07 8.65 -81.05
C GLY A 94 -4.68 8.60 -82.53
N ALA A 95 -5.43 7.91 -83.38
CA ALA A 95 -5.21 7.91 -84.83
C ALA A 95 -5.29 9.35 -85.40
N GLY A 96 -4.34 9.70 -86.27
CA GLY A 96 -4.26 11.01 -86.93
C GLY A 96 -3.93 12.20 -86.02
N THR A 97 -3.68 11.97 -84.72
CA THR A 97 -3.49 13.03 -83.71
C THR A 97 -2.40 12.75 -82.68
N ILE A 98 -2.03 11.49 -82.52
CA ILE A 98 -0.88 10.98 -81.77
C ILE A 98 -0.10 10.09 -82.72
N PHE A 99 -0.75 9.05 -83.26
CA PHE A 99 -0.17 8.12 -84.22
C PHE A 99 -0.62 8.47 -85.65
N ILE A 100 0.35 8.68 -86.53
CA ILE A 100 0.13 8.84 -87.98
C ILE A 100 0.61 7.60 -88.72
N ILE A 101 0.00 7.32 -89.87
CA ILE A 101 0.46 6.29 -90.80
C ILE A 101 0.74 6.93 -92.17
N ASP A 102 1.85 6.56 -92.80
CA ASP A 102 2.05 6.87 -94.21
C ASP A 102 1.10 6.02 -95.05
N ASP A 103 0.23 6.67 -95.83
CA ASP A 103 -0.83 5.96 -96.56
C ASP A 103 -0.29 5.10 -97.72
N THR A 104 0.95 5.33 -98.16
CA THR A 104 1.64 4.60 -99.25
C THR A 104 2.54 3.49 -98.73
N THR A 105 3.32 3.74 -97.67
CA THR A 105 4.31 2.78 -97.18
C THR A 105 3.80 1.93 -96.01
N GLY A 106 2.75 2.39 -95.30
CA GLY A 106 2.23 1.75 -94.10
C GLY A 106 3.08 1.95 -92.84
N ASP A 107 4.07 2.85 -92.86
CA ASP A 107 4.91 3.17 -91.69
C ASP A 107 4.17 4.04 -90.67
N ILE A 108 4.11 3.58 -89.41
CA ILE A 108 3.44 4.24 -88.29
C ILE A 108 4.45 5.00 -87.44
N HIS A 109 4.14 6.25 -87.11
CA HIS A 109 4.97 7.11 -86.26
C HIS A 109 4.13 7.77 -85.14
N SER A 110 4.70 7.91 -83.94
CA SER A 110 4.19 8.83 -82.92
C SER A 110 4.66 10.25 -83.23
N THR A 111 3.76 11.22 -83.09
CA THR A 111 4.00 12.66 -83.35
C THR A 111 4.06 13.50 -82.08
N LYS A 112 4.01 12.85 -80.91
CA LYS A 112 4.02 13.47 -79.58
C LYS A 112 4.84 12.61 -78.62
N SER A 113 5.34 13.24 -77.57
CA SER A 113 5.74 12.52 -76.37
C SER A 113 4.56 11.72 -75.82
N LEU A 114 4.87 10.61 -75.17
CA LEU A 114 3.94 9.72 -74.48
C LEU A 114 4.41 9.57 -73.03
N ASP A 115 3.46 9.27 -72.16
CA ASP A 115 3.57 9.19 -70.71
C ASP A 115 2.78 7.93 -70.31
N ARG A 116 3.46 6.92 -69.76
CA ARG A 116 2.94 5.58 -69.49
C ARG A 116 2.10 5.55 -68.21
N GLU A 117 2.45 6.36 -67.22
CA GLU A 117 1.75 6.59 -65.95
C GLU A 117 0.37 7.18 -66.21
N GLN A 118 0.27 8.10 -67.17
CA GLN A 118 -0.99 8.60 -67.72
C GLN A 118 -1.67 7.57 -68.60
N LYS A 119 -0.96 6.87 -69.50
CA LYS A 119 -1.58 5.91 -70.41
C LYS A 119 -0.68 4.81 -71.00
N THR A 120 -0.68 3.66 -70.33
CA THR A 120 0.06 2.43 -70.70
C THR A 120 -0.11 1.89 -72.13
N HIS A 121 -1.27 2.08 -72.79
CA HIS A 121 -1.51 1.53 -74.14
C HIS A 121 -2.65 2.22 -74.90
N TYR A 122 -2.70 2.03 -76.21
CA TYR A 122 -3.70 2.56 -77.14
C TYR A 122 -4.24 1.43 -78.04
N VAL A 123 -5.55 1.39 -78.25
CA VAL A 123 -6.20 0.40 -79.14
C VAL A 123 -6.51 1.06 -80.49
N LEU A 124 -5.96 0.47 -81.55
CA LEU A 124 -6.02 0.99 -82.91
C LEU A 124 -6.51 -0.09 -83.88
N HIS A 125 -7.07 0.37 -84.98
CA HIS A 125 -7.66 -0.45 -86.02
C HIS A 125 -6.98 -0.09 -87.35
N ALA A 126 -6.64 -1.11 -88.14
CA ALA A 126 -5.97 -0.96 -89.43
C ALA A 126 -6.81 -1.55 -90.55
N GLN A 127 -6.86 -0.86 -91.70
CA GLN A 127 -7.44 -1.39 -92.92
C GLN A 127 -6.56 -1.04 -94.13
N ALA A 128 -6.34 -2.04 -95.00
CA ALA A 128 -5.71 -1.85 -96.29
C ALA A 128 -6.79 -1.85 -97.38
N ILE A 129 -6.84 -0.78 -98.19
CA ILE A 129 -7.81 -0.63 -99.28
C ILE A 129 -7.12 -0.48 -100.64
N ASP A 130 -7.82 -0.82 -101.71
CA ASP A 130 -7.42 -0.51 -103.08
C ASP A 130 -7.58 1.00 -103.34
N ARG A 131 -6.47 1.69 -103.63
CA ARG A 131 -6.42 3.15 -103.87
C ARG A 131 -7.25 3.60 -105.08
N ARG A 132 -7.61 2.69 -106.00
CA ARG A 132 -8.43 2.96 -107.19
C ARG A 132 -9.91 2.67 -107.00
N THR A 133 -10.27 1.66 -106.20
CA THR A 133 -11.68 1.25 -106.01
C THR A 133 -12.25 1.55 -104.63
N ASN A 134 -11.42 1.98 -103.67
CA ASN A 134 -11.74 2.20 -102.26
C ASN A 134 -12.43 1.00 -101.58
N LYS A 135 -12.13 -0.22 -102.03
CA LYS A 135 -12.59 -1.47 -101.41
C LYS A 135 -11.53 -2.04 -100.47
N PRO A 136 -11.91 -2.60 -99.31
CA PRO A 136 -11.00 -3.37 -98.47
C PRO A 136 -10.36 -4.52 -99.25
N LEU A 137 -9.03 -4.60 -99.18
CA LEU A 137 -8.22 -5.71 -99.70
C LEU A 137 -7.97 -6.76 -98.61
N GLU A 138 -7.90 -6.32 -97.36
CA GLU A 138 -7.79 -7.13 -96.15
C GLU A 138 -8.96 -6.76 -95.22
N PRO A 139 -9.39 -7.64 -94.30
CA PRO A 139 -10.31 -7.24 -93.22
C PRO A 139 -9.69 -6.17 -92.32
N GLU A 140 -10.53 -5.43 -91.59
CA GLU A 140 -10.06 -4.54 -90.53
C GLU A 140 -9.44 -5.36 -89.39
N SER A 141 -8.28 -4.93 -88.89
CA SER A 141 -7.50 -5.63 -87.86
C SER A 141 -7.26 -4.72 -86.67
N GLU A 142 -7.72 -5.13 -85.49
CA GLU A 142 -7.38 -4.50 -84.22
C GLU A 142 -5.93 -4.85 -83.82
N PHE A 143 -5.19 -3.86 -83.33
CA PHE A 143 -3.90 -4.01 -82.70
C PHE A 143 -3.71 -2.98 -81.59
N ILE A 144 -2.74 -3.24 -80.72
CA ILE A 144 -2.44 -2.38 -79.57
C ILE A 144 -1.05 -1.75 -79.78
N ILE A 145 -0.93 -0.45 -79.53
CA ILE A 145 0.39 0.17 -79.28
C ILE A 145 0.55 0.21 -77.76
N LYS A 146 1.57 -0.49 -77.25
CA LYS A 146 1.98 -0.40 -75.85
C LYS A 146 3.05 0.67 -75.70
N VAL A 147 2.90 1.52 -74.70
CA VAL A 147 3.97 2.40 -74.26
C VAL A 147 5.00 1.54 -73.51
N GLN A 148 6.28 1.73 -73.82
CA GLN A 148 7.41 1.10 -73.14
C GLN A 148 7.98 2.04 -72.12
N ASP A 149 8.13 1.47 -70.93
CA ASP A 149 8.55 2.08 -69.69
C ASP A 149 9.99 2.61 -69.73
N ILE A 150 10.18 3.81 -69.18
CA ILE A 150 11.47 4.43 -68.86
C ILE A 150 11.47 4.78 -67.37
N ASN A 151 12.59 4.52 -66.69
CA ASN A 151 12.75 4.80 -65.26
C ASN A 151 12.90 6.31 -64.99
N ASP A 152 11.81 7.07 -65.05
CA ASP A 152 11.78 8.54 -64.89
C ASP A 152 11.23 8.98 -63.52
N ASN A 153 10.43 8.14 -62.84
CA ASN A 153 9.98 8.42 -61.48
C ASN A 153 10.97 7.90 -60.44
N ALA A 154 11.17 8.69 -59.39
CA ALA A 154 11.84 8.23 -58.18
C ALA A 154 10.82 7.64 -57.19
N PRO A 155 11.20 6.60 -56.41
CA PRO A 155 10.38 6.05 -55.33
C PRO A 155 9.96 7.13 -54.32
N LYS A 156 8.69 7.15 -53.92
CA LYS A 156 8.13 8.16 -52.99
C LYS A 156 7.56 7.47 -51.74
N PHE A 157 7.96 7.93 -50.55
CA PHE A 157 7.34 7.54 -49.28
C PHE A 157 6.14 8.46 -49.01
N THR A 158 4.91 7.92 -49.04
CA THR A 158 3.68 8.72 -48.86
C THR A 158 3.41 9.12 -47.42
N ASP A 159 3.82 8.28 -46.47
CA ASP A 159 3.40 8.39 -45.06
C ASP A 159 4.53 8.90 -44.15
N GLY A 160 5.61 9.42 -44.74
CA GLY A 160 6.76 9.99 -44.03
C GLY A 160 6.62 11.48 -43.72
N PRO A 161 7.37 12.02 -42.74
CA PRO A 161 8.34 11.33 -41.88
C PRO A 161 7.65 10.49 -40.81
N TYR A 162 8.26 9.36 -40.47
CA TYR A 162 7.70 8.39 -39.52
C TYR A 162 8.16 8.68 -38.09
N ILE A 163 7.27 8.42 -37.12
CA ILE A 163 7.58 8.44 -35.68
C ILE A 163 7.12 7.10 -35.10
N VAL A 164 8.00 6.43 -34.33
CA VAL A 164 7.72 5.12 -33.75
C VAL A 164 8.39 4.95 -32.39
N THR A 165 7.76 4.16 -31.52
CA THR A 165 8.27 3.78 -30.19
C THR A 165 8.71 2.32 -30.19
N VAL A 166 9.83 2.01 -29.55
CA VAL A 166 10.29 0.63 -29.32
C VAL A 166 10.78 0.49 -27.88
N PRO A 167 10.49 -0.62 -27.17
CA PRO A 167 11.09 -0.86 -25.86
C PRO A 167 12.62 -0.86 -25.93
N GLU A 168 13.26 -0.27 -24.94
CA GLU A 168 14.70 -0.49 -24.74
C GLU A 168 15.01 -1.94 -24.35
N MET A 169 16.30 -2.29 -24.37
CA MET A 169 16.81 -3.66 -24.18
C MET A 169 16.11 -4.71 -25.08
N SER A 170 15.46 -4.27 -26.17
CA SER A 170 14.76 -5.16 -27.12
C SER A 170 15.75 -6.11 -27.80
N GLU A 171 15.39 -7.39 -27.84
CA GLU A 171 16.17 -8.44 -28.49
C GLU A 171 16.51 -8.08 -29.95
N MET A 172 17.70 -8.46 -30.40
CA MET A 172 18.16 -8.21 -31.77
C MET A 172 17.26 -8.91 -32.79
N GLY A 173 16.83 -8.17 -33.82
CA GLY A 173 15.85 -8.64 -34.81
C GLY A 173 14.40 -8.27 -34.48
N THR A 174 14.11 -7.66 -33.32
CA THR A 174 12.78 -7.12 -32.96
C THR A 174 12.30 -6.16 -34.05
N SER A 175 11.05 -6.32 -34.50
CA SER A 175 10.46 -5.52 -35.58
C SER A 175 9.98 -4.18 -35.03
N VAL A 176 10.48 -3.08 -35.59
CA VAL A 176 10.18 -1.71 -35.12
C VAL A 176 9.05 -1.08 -35.95
N LEU A 177 9.22 -1.03 -37.27
CA LEU A 177 8.31 -0.39 -38.22
C LEU A 177 8.49 -1.02 -39.60
N GLN A 178 7.43 -1.08 -40.40
CA GLN A 178 7.57 -1.31 -41.85
C GLN A 178 7.33 0.00 -42.59
N VAL A 179 8.32 0.47 -43.33
CA VAL A 179 8.15 1.62 -44.25
C VAL A 179 7.88 1.12 -45.66
N THR A 180 7.08 1.87 -46.41
CA THR A 180 6.76 1.57 -47.80
C THR A 180 7.00 2.80 -48.66
N ALA A 181 7.74 2.62 -49.75
CA ALA A 181 7.80 3.58 -50.85
C ALA A 181 7.03 3.02 -52.05
N THR A 182 6.24 3.87 -52.70
CA THR A 182 5.59 3.56 -53.97
C THR A 182 6.39 4.19 -55.09
N ASP A 183 6.62 3.41 -56.14
CA ASP A 183 7.08 3.93 -57.42
C ASP A 183 5.92 3.94 -58.43
N ALA A 184 6.04 4.74 -59.48
CA ALA A 184 5.00 4.89 -60.50
C ALA A 184 5.19 3.96 -61.70
N ASP A 185 6.46 3.73 -62.08
CA ASP A 185 6.92 3.01 -63.28
C ASP A 185 6.48 1.52 -63.30
N ASP A 186 6.83 0.79 -64.35
CA ASP A 186 6.50 -0.63 -64.51
C ASP A 186 7.47 -1.53 -63.70
N PRO A 187 6.98 -2.36 -62.76
CA PRO A 187 7.85 -3.26 -62.00
C PRO A 187 8.29 -4.49 -62.82
N THR A 188 7.75 -4.70 -64.02
CA THR A 188 8.02 -5.86 -64.89
C THR A 188 8.94 -5.53 -66.07
N TYR A 189 8.93 -4.29 -66.55
CA TYR A 189 9.88 -3.79 -67.55
C TYR A 189 11.09 -3.16 -66.85
N GLY A 190 12.31 -3.35 -67.35
CA GLY A 190 13.55 -2.82 -66.75
C GLY A 190 13.94 -3.37 -65.36
N ASN A 191 12.98 -3.81 -64.54
CA ASN A 191 12.96 -3.69 -63.07
C ASN A 191 12.83 -2.22 -62.59
N SER A 192 12.21 -1.30 -63.36
CA SER A 192 12.19 0.14 -63.04
C SER A 192 11.63 0.40 -61.64
N ALA A 193 10.31 0.23 -61.45
CA ALA A 193 9.64 0.36 -60.14
C ALA A 193 10.01 -0.70 -59.08
N ARG A 194 11.10 -1.46 -59.25
CA ARG A 194 11.53 -2.49 -58.30
C ARG A 194 12.40 -1.90 -57.19
N VAL A 195 11.73 -1.30 -56.22
CA VAL A 195 12.34 -0.70 -55.02
C VAL A 195 13.17 -1.72 -54.21
N VAL A 196 14.34 -1.26 -53.74
CA VAL A 196 15.17 -1.85 -52.70
C VAL A 196 15.40 -0.81 -51.59
N TYR A 197 15.27 -1.24 -50.33
CA TYR A 197 15.44 -0.39 -49.16
C TYR A 197 16.86 -0.46 -48.58
N SER A 198 17.38 0.67 -48.09
CA SER A 198 18.67 0.77 -47.41
C SER A 198 18.64 1.85 -46.31
N ILE A 199 19.57 1.79 -45.35
CA ILE A 199 19.82 2.90 -44.42
C ILE A 199 20.87 3.80 -45.07
N LEU A 200 20.50 5.04 -45.38
CA LEU A 200 21.38 6.04 -45.99
C LEU A 200 22.21 6.79 -44.94
N GLN A 201 21.60 7.06 -43.78
CA GLN A 201 22.23 7.69 -42.63
C GLN A 201 21.57 7.17 -41.35
N GLY A 202 22.35 6.82 -40.34
CA GLY A 202 21.81 6.30 -39.09
C GLY A 202 22.91 5.85 -38.13
N GLN A 203 22.50 5.35 -36.97
CA GLN A 203 23.36 4.66 -36.02
C GLN A 203 23.18 3.14 -36.20
N PRO A 204 24.20 2.30 -35.90
CA PRO A 204 24.19 0.86 -36.21
C PRO A 204 23.19 0.01 -35.38
N TYR A 205 22.40 0.63 -34.50
CA TYR A 205 21.38 -0.03 -33.69
C TYR A 205 20.18 -0.55 -34.48
N PHE A 206 20.02 -0.13 -35.75
CA PHE A 206 18.91 -0.54 -36.61
C PHE A 206 19.41 -1.11 -37.94
N SER A 207 18.62 -2.01 -38.50
CA SER A 207 18.75 -2.59 -39.83
C SER A 207 17.42 -2.45 -40.58
N VAL A 208 17.42 -2.52 -41.91
CA VAL A 208 16.20 -2.57 -42.72
C VAL A 208 16.26 -3.78 -43.65
N ASP A 209 15.18 -4.54 -43.75
CA ASP A 209 15.09 -5.60 -44.75
C ASP A 209 14.95 -4.98 -46.16
N PRO A 210 15.86 -5.30 -47.09
CA PRO A 210 15.98 -4.59 -48.36
C PRO A 210 14.83 -4.87 -49.34
N LYS A 211 13.93 -5.83 -49.05
CA LYS A 211 12.80 -6.21 -49.94
C LYS A 211 11.45 -5.76 -49.39
N THR A 212 11.31 -5.71 -48.07
CA THR A 212 10.03 -5.49 -47.37
C THR A 212 9.95 -4.14 -46.67
N GLY A 213 11.08 -3.45 -46.47
CA GLY A 213 11.10 -2.17 -45.74
C GLY A 213 10.89 -2.32 -44.23
N VAL A 214 10.95 -3.55 -43.69
CA VAL A 214 10.84 -3.82 -42.25
C VAL A 214 12.14 -3.42 -41.55
N ILE A 215 12.06 -2.39 -40.72
CA ILE A 215 13.12 -1.92 -39.83
C ILE A 215 13.15 -2.82 -38.59
N ARG A 216 14.34 -3.30 -38.23
CA ARG A 216 14.58 -4.17 -37.07
C ARG A 216 15.72 -3.64 -36.20
N THR A 217 15.65 -3.94 -34.92
CA THR A 217 16.78 -3.77 -34.00
C THR A 217 17.97 -4.63 -34.47
N ALA A 218 19.19 -4.10 -34.34
CA ALA A 218 20.42 -4.73 -34.83
C ALA A 218 21.53 -4.84 -33.75
N LEU A 219 21.38 -4.11 -32.64
CA LEU A 219 22.25 -4.20 -31.47
C LEU A 219 21.38 -4.30 -30.20
N HIS A 220 21.92 -4.91 -29.16
CA HIS A 220 21.22 -5.21 -27.89
C HIS A 220 21.35 -4.09 -26.85
N ASN A 221 22.31 -3.18 -27.00
CA ASN A 221 22.61 -2.10 -26.04
C ASN A 221 21.90 -0.78 -26.40
N MET A 222 20.59 -0.85 -26.61
CA MET A 222 19.72 0.31 -26.66
C MET A 222 19.14 0.52 -25.27
N ASP A 223 19.45 1.67 -24.69
CA ASP A 223 19.39 2.04 -23.28
C ASP A 223 18.93 3.51 -23.26
N ARG A 224 17.81 3.78 -22.59
CA ARG A 224 17.06 5.04 -22.64
C ARG A 224 17.68 6.09 -21.72
N GLU A 225 18.19 5.66 -20.56
CA GLU A 225 18.95 6.44 -19.58
C GLU A 225 20.22 7.02 -20.22
N ALA A 226 20.90 6.24 -21.07
CA ALA A 226 22.00 6.67 -21.90
C ALA A 226 21.54 7.47 -23.12
N ARG A 227 20.47 7.03 -23.82
CA ARG A 227 19.94 7.70 -25.02
C ARG A 227 18.50 7.31 -25.39
N GLU A 228 17.53 8.13 -25.00
CA GLU A 228 16.12 7.96 -25.38
C GLU A 228 15.80 8.11 -26.89
N HIS A 229 16.52 8.94 -27.65
CA HIS A 229 16.12 9.34 -29.02
C HIS A 229 17.11 8.95 -30.12
N TYR A 230 16.59 8.25 -31.13
CA TYR A 230 17.31 7.85 -32.36
C TYR A 230 16.60 8.37 -33.61
N SER A 231 17.34 8.49 -34.71
CA SER A 231 16.80 8.84 -36.01
C SER A 231 17.59 8.11 -37.09
N VAL A 232 16.88 7.54 -38.06
CA VAL A 232 17.46 6.86 -39.23
C VAL A 232 16.81 7.36 -40.50
N VAL A 233 17.63 7.63 -41.52
CA VAL A 233 17.20 8.01 -42.86
C VAL A 233 17.19 6.76 -43.71
N ILE A 234 15.98 6.31 -44.06
CA ILE A 234 15.79 5.18 -44.98
C ILE A 234 15.75 5.73 -46.41
N GLN A 235 16.49 5.08 -47.31
CA GLN A 235 16.41 5.29 -48.75
C GLN A 235 15.62 4.15 -49.37
N ALA A 236 14.74 4.51 -50.32
CA ALA A 236 14.12 3.59 -51.26
C ALA A 236 14.74 3.89 -52.63
N LYS A 237 15.30 2.87 -53.27
CA LYS A 237 15.99 3.01 -54.56
C LYS A 237 15.43 2.03 -55.57
N ASP A 238 15.08 2.53 -56.75
CA ASP A 238 14.51 1.78 -57.87
C ASP A 238 15.54 0.84 -58.56
N MET A 239 15.22 0.30 -59.74
CA MET A 239 16.13 -0.54 -60.56
C MET A 239 16.78 -1.72 -59.78
N ALA A 240 16.09 -2.27 -58.77
CA ALA A 240 16.63 -3.22 -57.80
C ALA A 240 17.93 -2.75 -57.09
N GLY A 241 18.08 -1.45 -56.88
CA GLY A 241 19.22 -0.79 -56.22
C GLY A 241 20.42 -0.47 -57.11
N GLN A 242 20.37 -0.77 -58.41
CA GLN A 242 21.52 -0.72 -59.33
C GLN A 242 22.12 0.69 -59.55
N VAL A 243 23.39 0.75 -59.96
CA VAL A 243 24.07 2.01 -60.27
C VAL A 243 23.47 2.61 -61.55
N GLY A 244 22.71 3.70 -61.41
CA GLY A 244 21.90 4.31 -62.46
C GLY A 244 20.50 4.69 -61.94
N GLY A 245 19.96 3.90 -61.02
CA GLY A 245 18.64 4.09 -60.45
C GLY A 245 18.46 5.32 -59.55
N LEU A 246 17.27 5.91 -59.59
CA LEU A 246 16.81 7.06 -58.77
C LEU A 246 16.42 6.59 -57.36
N SER A 247 16.25 7.56 -56.44
CA SER A 247 15.92 7.23 -55.05
C SER A 247 15.16 8.32 -54.33
N GLY A 248 14.14 7.92 -53.56
CA GLY A 248 13.58 8.73 -52.49
C GLY A 248 14.21 8.41 -51.14
N SER A 249 14.02 9.29 -50.17
CA SER A 249 14.39 9.04 -48.77
C SER A 249 13.35 9.58 -47.80
N THR A 250 13.31 9.00 -46.60
CA THR A 250 12.43 9.40 -45.50
C THR A 250 13.19 9.32 -44.18
N THR A 251 12.77 10.11 -43.20
CA THR A 251 13.31 10.05 -41.84
C THR A 251 12.36 9.26 -40.95
N VAL A 252 12.91 8.34 -40.16
CA VAL A 252 12.21 7.59 -39.12
C VAL A 252 12.81 7.99 -37.78
N ASN A 253 12.01 8.67 -36.96
CA ASN A 253 12.38 9.03 -35.60
C ASN A 253 11.90 7.94 -34.64
N ILE A 254 12.83 7.41 -33.85
CA ILE A 254 12.62 6.25 -32.99
C ILE A 254 12.87 6.68 -31.55
N THR A 255 11.86 6.56 -30.70
CA THR A 255 11.94 6.85 -29.27
C THR A 255 11.95 5.54 -28.49
N LEU A 256 12.91 5.38 -27.57
CA LEU A 256 12.90 4.25 -26.65
C LEU A 256 11.80 4.42 -25.61
N THR A 257 11.03 3.37 -25.34
CA THR A 257 10.07 3.32 -24.24
C THR A 257 10.64 2.54 -23.07
N ASP A 258 10.56 3.19 -21.93
CA ASP A 258 10.96 2.78 -20.59
C ASP A 258 10.60 1.32 -20.23
N VAL A 259 11.57 0.57 -19.71
CA VAL A 259 11.36 -0.71 -19.02
C VAL A 259 11.92 -0.64 -17.60
N ASN A 260 11.45 -1.50 -16.68
CA ASN A 260 12.08 -1.59 -15.36
C ASN A 260 13.35 -2.43 -15.44
N ASP A 261 14.51 -1.76 -15.54
CA ASP A 261 15.82 -2.41 -15.47
C ASP A 261 16.79 -1.76 -14.45
N ASN A 262 16.53 -0.53 -13.97
CA ASN A 262 17.30 0.09 -12.89
C ASN A 262 16.62 -0.03 -11.52
N PRO A 263 17.07 -0.92 -10.61
CA PRO A 263 16.53 -0.98 -9.26
C PRO A 263 16.86 0.30 -8.45
N PRO A 264 15.96 0.79 -7.58
CA PRO A 264 16.15 2.00 -6.81
C PRO A 264 17.35 1.85 -5.87
N ARG A 265 18.24 2.85 -5.84
CA ARG A 265 19.48 2.86 -5.04
C ARG A 265 19.46 3.98 -4.01
N PHE A 266 19.79 3.67 -2.76
CA PHE A 266 20.03 4.70 -1.76
C PHE A 266 21.42 5.35 -1.97
N PRO A 267 21.52 6.69 -2.10
CA PRO A 267 22.81 7.38 -2.19
C PRO A 267 23.79 7.14 -1.04
N GLN A 268 23.32 6.63 0.10
CA GLN A 268 24.13 6.27 1.28
C GLN A 268 23.64 4.94 1.85
N LYS A 269 24.56 4.08 2.31
CA LYS A 269 24.23 2.82 3.03
C LYS A 269 23.85 3.05 4.51
N HIS A 270 24.19 4.22 5.03
CA HIS A 270 23.96 4.63 6.42
C HIS A 270 23.47 6.07 6.42
N TYR A 271 22.23 6.30 6.86
CA TYR A 271 21.67 7.61 7.14
C TYR A 271 21.64 7.86 8.64
N GLN A 272 21.70 9.14 9.01
CA GLN A 272 21.50 9.58 10.39
C GLN A 272 20.45 10.69 10.45
N LEU A 273 19.43 10.51 11.28
CA LEU A 273 18.46 11.53 11.65
C LEU A 273 18.54 11.85 13.14
N TYR A 274 18.14 13.06 13.52
CA TYR A 274 18.03 13.53 14.89
C TYR A 274 16.59 13.92 15.17
N VAL A 275 16.05 13.52 16.33
CA VAL A 275 14.69 13.83 16.76
C VAL A 275 14.66 14.13 18.26
N PRO A 276 14.19 15.31 18.70
CA PRO A 276 14.05 15.58 20.13
C PRO A 276 12.99 14.63 20.73
N GLU A 277 13.16 14.21 21.98
CA GLU A 277 12.21 13.26 22.57
C GLU A 277 10.80 13.83 22.77
N SER A 278 10.72 15.16 22.94
CA SER A 278 9.49 15.95 22.98
C SER A 278 8.72 15.99 21.64
N ALA A 279 9.22 15.31 20.59
CA ALA A 279 8.52 15.15 19.32
C ALA A 279 7.17 14.43 19.50
N GLN A 280 6.10 15.04 18.97
CA GLN A 280 4.75 14.52 19.12
C GLN A 280 4.52 13.26 18.28
N VAL A 281 3.72 12.32 18.78
CA VAL A 281 3.29 11.15 18.00
C VAL A 281 2.51 11.60 16.77
N GLY A 282 2.84 11.03 15.60
CA GLY A 282 2.34 11.44 14.30
C GLY A 282 3.21 12.47 13.57
N SER A 283 4.16 13.12 14.25
CA SER A 283 5.09 14.06 13.59
C SER A 283 6.08 13.35 12.66
N ALA A 284 6.46 14.04 11.58
CA ALA A 284 7.49 13.59 10.65
C ALA A 284 8.89 13.80 11.27
N VAL A 285 9.64 12.70 11.38
CA VAL A 285 11.02 12.64 11.91
C VAL A 285 12.04 13.01 10.84
N GLY A 286 11.73 12.74 9.57
CA GLY A 286 12.56 13.11 8.44
C GLY A 286 12.13 12.42 7.16
N LYS A 287 12.90 12.64 6.09
CA LYS A 287 12.69 12.04 4.78
C LYS A 287 13.91 11.21 4.40
N ILE A 288 13.69 10.12 3.68
CA ILE A 288 14.72 9.28 3.07
C ILE A 288 14.35 9.05 1.59
N LYS A 289 15.34 8.97 0.71
CA LYS A 289 15.09 8.77 -0.72
C LYS A 289 16.09 7.78 -1.32
N ALA A 290 15.56 6.82 -2.08
CA ALA A 290 16.32 6.11 -3.10
C ALA A 290 16.14 6.82 -4.45
N ASN A 291 17.20 6.85 -5.23
CA ASN A 291 17.19 7.34 -6.60
C ASN A 291 17.02 6.15 -7.54
N ASP A 292 16.25 6.36 -8.58
CA ASP A 292 15.85 5.36 -9.57
C ASP A 292 15.90 6.07 -10.93
N ALA A 293 16.41 5.38 -11.95
CA ALA A 293 16.78 5.99 -13.23
C ALA A 293 15.67 5.87 -14.29
N ASP A 294 14.80 4.87 -14.14
CA ASP A 294 13.64 4.64 -14.99
C ASP A 294 12.62 5.80 -14.86
N THR A 295 11.54 5.74 -15.64
CA THR A 295 10.49 6.77 -15.65
C THR A 295 9.09 6.18 -15.46
N GLY A 296 8.10 7.07 -15.32
CA GLY A 296 6.71 6.71 -15.10
C GLY A 296 6.53 5.74 -13.91
N SER A 297 5.88 4.62 -14.18
CA SER A 297 5.53 3.60 -13.19
C SER A 297 6.66 2.61 -12.86
N ASN A 298 7.75 2.57 -13.62
CA ASN A 298 8.86 1.65 -13.34
C ASN A 298 9.65 2.17 -12.13
N ALA A 299 10.04 3.44 -12.16
CA ALA A 299 10.63 4.15 -11.02
C ALA A 299 9.63 4.60 -9.93
N ASP A 300 8.40 4.08 -9.93
CA ASP A 300 7.45 4.24 -8.82
C ASP A 300 7.74 3.19 -7.75
N MET A 301 8.26 3.63 -6.61
CA MET A 301 8.74 2.77 -5.53
C MET A 301 7.92 2.89 -4.25
N LYS A 302 8.12 1.95 -3.32
CA LYS A 302 7.52 1.91 -1.99
C LYS A 302 8.58 1.66 -0.93
N TYR A 303 8.56 2.47 0.14
CA TYR A 303 9.44 2.31 1.29
C TYR A 303 8.79 1.48 2.39
N THR A 304 9.56 0.62 3.06
CA THR A 304 9.13 -0.18 4.21
C THR A 304 10.24 -0.29 5.27
N ILE A 305 9.86 -0.48 6.53
CA ILE A 305 10.80 -0.85 7.61
C ILE A 305 10.80 -2.38 7.68
N ILE A 306 11.89 -3.02 7.26
CA ILE A 306 11.96 -4.50 7.20
C ILE A 306 12.35 -5.12 8.54
N ASN A 307 13.28 -4.49 9.27
CA ASN A 307 13.66 -4.85 10.63
C ASN A 307 14.34 -3.66 11.32
N GLY A 308 14.72 -3.85 12.59
CA GLY A 308 15.31 -2.81 13.43
C GLY A 308 14.58 -2.64 14.75
N ASP A 309 15.28 -2.09 15.73
CA ASP A 309 14.81 -1.99 17.12
C ASP A 309 13.81 -0.84 17.36
N GLY A 310 13.69 0.07 16.39
CA GLY A 310 12.67 1.13 16.34
C GLY A 310 11.41 0.76 15.55
N SER A 311 11.32 -0.45 14.98
CA SER A 311 10.18 -0.88 14.14
C SER A 311 8.81 -0.81 14.84
N GLY A 312 8.79 -0.91 16.18
CA GLY A 312 7.60 -0.73 17.01
C GLY A 312 7.35 0.70 17.52
N VAL A 313 8.21 1.67 17.14
CA VAL A 313 8.25 3.08 17.62
C VAL A 313 8.11 4.09 16.48
N PHE A 314 8.58 3.74 15.28
CA PHE A 314 8.46 4.55 14.06
C PHE A 314 7.56 3.87 13.01
N SER A 315 7.20 4.62 11.99
CA SER A 315 6.50 4.15 10.79
C SER A 315 7.01 4.91 9.58
N ILE A 316 6.99 4.30 8.39
CA ILE A 316 7.33 4.97 7.14
C ILE A 316 6.13 4.93 6.18
N SER A 317 5.85 6.06 5.53
CA SER A 317 4.93 6.15 4.39
C SER A 317 5.72 6.55 3.14
N THR A 318 5.12 6.40 1.96
CA THR A 318 5.72 6.86 0.70
C THR A 318 4.91 8.03 0.15
N ASP A 319 5.58 9.15 -0.07
CA ASP A 319 5.06 10.31 -0.79
C ASP A 319 5.02 9.98 -2.29
N LYS A 320 3.85 10.09 -2.91
CA LYS A 320 3.67 9.77 -4.34
C LYS A 320 4.17 10.87 -5.27
N GLU A 321 4.20 12.12 -4.82
CA GLU A 321 4.58 13.26 -5.66
C GLU A 321 6.11 13.43 -5.68
N THR A 322 6.76 13.24 -4.53
CA THR A 322 8.23 13.39 -4.42
C THR A 322 9.00 12.07 -4.53
N ARG A 323 8.30 10.93 -4.44
CA ARG A 323 8.88 9.55 -4.34
C ARG A 323 9.84 9.40 -3.15
N GLU A 324 9.53 10.05 -2.03
CA GLU A 324 10.29 10.01 -0.78
C GLU A 324 9.62 9.12 0.28
N GLY A 325 10.44 8.46 1.10
CA GLY A 325 9.99 7.78 2.32
C GLY A 325 9.88 8.79 3.46
N ILE A 326 8.68 9.11 3.93
CA ILE A 326 8.47 9.97 5.09
C ILE A 326 8.47 9.11 6.34
N LEU A 327 9.50 9.25 7.18
CA LEU A 327 9.54 8.60 8.48
C LEU A 327 8.76 9.44 9.49
N SER A 328 7.82 8.81 10.20
CA SER A 328 6.97 9.45 11.21
C SER A 328 6.95 8.67 12.53
N LEU A 329 6.79 9.40 13.63
CA LEU A 329 6.80 8.85 14.98
C LEU A 329 5.47 8.16 15.35
N LYS A 330 5.52 6.93 15.87
CA LYS A 330 4.33 6.12 16.22
C LYS A 330 4.11 5.96 17.74
N LYS A 331 5.13 6.23 18.56
CA LYS A 331 5.08 6.21 20.03
C LYS A 331 5.95 7.35 20.60
N PRO A 332 5.66 7.88 21.79
CA PRO A 332 6.56 8.86 22.41
C PRO A 332 7.96 8.26 22.60
N LEU A 333 8.95 9.13 22.53
CA LEU A 333 10.35 8.81 22.83
C LEU A 333 10.62 9.08 24.32
N ASN A 334 11.78 8.61 24.79
CA ASN A 334 12.35 8.95 26.08
C ASN A 334 13.86 8.62 26.03
N TYR A 335 14.69 9.62 26.28
CA TYR A 335 16.13 9.63 26.01
C TYR A 335 16.90 8.79 27.04
N GLU A 336 16.61 8.93 28.33
CA GLU A 336 17.26 8.19 29.45
C GLU A 336 17.13 6.68 29.22
N LYS A 337 15.95 6.24 28.78
CA LYS A 337 15.68 4.85 28.45
C LYS A 337 16.30 4.41 27.13
N LYS A 338 16.33 5.26 26.10
CA LYS A 338 16.89 4.90 24.78
C LYS A 338 17.32 6.09 23.91
N LYS A 339 18.61 6.41 23.99
CA LYS A 339 19.27 7.52 23.25
C LYS A 339 19.40 7.33 21.73
N SER A 340 19.19 6.13 21.18
CA SER A 340 19.16 5.92 19.73
C SER A 340 18.45 4.63 19.31
N TYR A 341 17.98 4.60 18.06
CA TYR A 341 17.36 3.46 17.38
C TYR A 341 18.03 3.22 16.03
N THR A 342 17.96 1.99 15.53
CA THR A 342 18.42 1.60 14.20
C THR A 342 17.30 0.88 13.46
N LEU A 343 16.97 1.37 12.27
CA LEU A 343 16.06 0.76 11.31
C LEU A 343 16.83 0.32 10.07
N ASN A 344 16.41 -0.76 9.41
CA ASN A 344 16.75 -0.96 8.01
C ASN A 344 15.51 -0.64 7.16
N ILE A 345 15.69 0.28 6.22
CA ILE A 345 14.67 0.75 5.29
C ILE A 345 14.90 0.07 3.95
N GLU A 346 13.88 -0.63 3.45
CA GLU A 346 13.85 -1.18 2.10
C GLU A 346 13.04 -0.24 1.20
N GLY A 347 13.61 0.14 0.06
CA GLY A 347 12.91 0.81 -1.04
C GLY A 347 12.83 -0.15 -2.23
N ALA A 348 11.63 -0.39 -2.76
CA ALA A 348 11.38 -1.39 -3.80
C ALA A 348 10.44 -0.85 -4.88
N ASN A 349 10.66 -1.20 -6.16
CA ASN A 349 9.73 -0.84 -7.24
C ASN A 349 8.34 -1.45 -7.00
N THR A 350 7.30 -0.74 -7.43
CA THR A 350 5.89 -1.21 -7.31
C THR A 350 5.42 -1.91 -8.58
N HIS A 351 5.97 -1.54 -9.73
CA HIS A 351 5.83 -2.26 -10.99
C HIS A 351 7.09 -3.10 -11.22
N LEU A 352 6.94 -4.40 -11.49
CA LEU A 352 8.04 -5.36 -11.60
C LEU A 352 7.99 -6.05 -12.96
N ASP A 353 9.09 -6.01 -13.72
CA ASP A 353 9.25 -6.79 -14.95
C ASP A 353 10.22 -7.96 -14.71
N PHE A 354 9.68 -9.17 -14.64
CA PHE A 354 10.47 -10.36 -14.35
C PHE A 354 11.52 -10.68 -15.43
N ARG A 355 11.45 -10.10 -16.64
CA ARG A 355 12.49 -10.26 -17.67
C ARG A 355 13.84 -9.72 -17.21
N PHE A 356 13.85 -8.59 -16.51
CA PHE A 356 15.05 -7.90 -16.04
C PHE A 356 15.49 -8.31 -14.63
N SER A 357 14.78 -9.28 -14.00
CA SER A 357 15.12 -9.81 -12.66
C SER A 357 16.54 -10.41 -12.54
N HIS A 358 17.22 -10.65 -13.67
CA HIS A 358 18.61 -11.09 -13.73
C HIS A 358 19.62 -9.96 -13.43
N LEU A 359 19.22 -8.68 -13.56
CA LEU A 359 20.06 -7.52 -13.23
C LEU A 359 20.14 -7.26 -11.72
N GLY A 360 19.21 -7.84 -10.96
CA GLY A 360 19.24 -7.87 -9.50
C GLY A 360 17.86 -7.83 -8.86
N PRO A 361 17.81 -7.68 -7.52
CA PRO A 361 16.56 -7.37 -6.84
C PRO A 361 16.11 -5.94 -7.21
N PHE A 362 14.83 -5.79 -7.57
CA PHE A 362 14.11 -4.53 -7.81
C PHE A 362 13.89 -3.71 -6.52
N LYS A 363 14.95 -3.59 -5.71
CA LYS A 363 14.98 -2.99 -4.39
C LYS A 363 16.40 -2.86 -3.84
N ASP A 364 16.56 -1.90 -2.94
CA ASP A 364 17.77 -1.68 -2.16
C ASP A 364 17.42 -1.48 -0.67
N VAL A 365 18.43 -1.63 0.20
CA VAL A 365 18.26 -1.57 1.65
C VAL A 365 19.34 -0.70 2.26
N THR A 366 18.93 0.29 3.05
CA THR A 366 19.82 1.18 3.80
C THR A 366 19.55 1.12 5.29
N MET A 367 20.61 1.31 6.08
CA MET A 367 20.49 1.48 7.54
C MET A 367 20.19 2.94 7.87
N LEU A 368 19.19 3.19 8.70
CA LEU A 368 18.83 4.51 9.23
C LEU A 368 19.00 4.50 10.74
N LYS A 369 20.01 5.23 11.22
CA LYS A 369 20.22 5.50 12.65
C LYS A 369 19.47 6.75 13.06
N ILE A 370 18.64 6.64 14.08
CA ILE A 370 17.87 7.74 14.66
C ILE A 370 18.47 8.05 16.02
N ILE A 371 19.01 9.24 16.20
CA ILE A 371 19.50 9.74 17.48
C ILE A 371 18.37 10.49 18.16
N VAL A 372 18.05 10.11 19.40
CA VAL A 372 17.11 10.83 20.24
C VAL A 372 17.84 12.01 20.87
N GLY A 373 17.23 13.19 20.77
CA GLY A 373 17.67 14.41 21.41
C GLY A 373 17.10 14.54 22.81
N ASP A 374 18.03 14.65 23.76
CA ASP A 374 17.89 15.10 25.15
C ASP A 374 17.13 16.44 25.24
N VAL A 375 16.05 16.52 26.02
CA VAL A 375 15.26 17.76 26.21
C VAL A 375 14.75 17.94 27.66
N ASP A 376 15.57 18.62 28.48
CA ASP A 376 15.29 19.23 29.80
C ASP A 376 13.85 18.99 30.33
N GLU A 377 13.68 17.98 31.19
CA GLU A 377 12.41 17.59 31.83
C GLU A 377 12.23 18.18 33.25
N PRO A 378 10.98 18.39 33.73
CA PRO A 378 10.73 18.77 35.11
C PRO A 378 10.98 17.59 36.08
N PRO A 379 11.56 17.83 37.28
CA PRO A 379 11.98 16.76 38.19
C PRO A 379 10.79 15.95 38.73
N LEU A 380 10.80 14.63 38.54
CA LEU A 380 9.67 13.75 38.82
C LEU A 380 9.66 13.27 40.28
N PHE A 381 8.53 13.43 40.98
CA PHE A 381 8.33 12.87 42.32
C PHE A 381 8.20 11.35 42.31
N THR A 382 8.78 10.66 43.30
CA THR A 382 8.72 9.20 43.42
C THR A 382 7.33 8.63 43.71
N MET A 383 6.39 9.48 44.14
CA MET A 383 4.96 9.16 44.31
C MET A 383 4.09 10.30 43.78
N PRO A 384 2.90 10.01 43.20
CA PRO A 384 1.97 11.03 42.71
C PRO A 384 1.25 11.81 43.83
N SER A 385 1.32 11.31 45.06
CA SER A 385 0.89 11.98 46.28
C SER A 385 1.60 11.38 47.48
N TYR A 386 1.78 12.16 48.55
CA TYR A 386 2.29 11.66 49.82
C TYR A 386 1.25 11.87 50.92
N VAL A 387 1.03 10.84 51.73
CA VAL A 387 0.28 10.95 53.00
C VAL A 387 1.26 10.66 54.12
N MET A 388 1.33 11.56 55.10
CA MET A 388 2.19 11.44 56.27
C MET A 388 1.35 11.61 57.53
N GLU A 389 1.76 10.99 58.63
CA GLU A 389 0.98 10.94 59.87
C GLU A 389 1.85 11.44 61.04
N VAL A 390 1.26 12.26 61.92
CA VAL A 390 1.96 12.85 63.07
C VAL A 390 1.00 13.03 64.23
N TYR A 391 1.42 12.64 65.44
CA TYR A 391 0.64 12.88 66.66
C TYR A 391 0.55 14.38 66.97
N GLU A 392 -0.59 14.86 67.46
CA GLU A 392 -0.79 16.29 67.75
C GLU A 392 0.18 16.85 68.80
N ASN A 393 0.57 16.02 69.77
CA ASN A 393 1.53 16.36 70.82
C ASN A 393 3.01 16.30 70.35
N ALA A 394 3.27 16.07 69.06
CA ALA A 394 4.61 16.04 68.50
C ALA A 394 5.31 17.40 68.69
N LYS A 395 6.52 17.36 69.26
CA LYS A 395 7.32 18.55 69.51
C LYS A 395 7.68 19.25 68.20
N ILE A 396 7.84 20.58 68.24
CA ILE A 396 8.33 21.36 67.09
C ILE A 396 9.71 20.83 66.68
N GLY A 397 9.92 20.64 65.37
CA GLY A 397 11.13 20.03 64.82
C GLY A 397 11.12 18.50 64.73
N THR A 398 10.03 17.82 65.10
CA THR A 398 9.86 16.38 64.85
C THR A 398 9.76 16.11 63.34
N PRO A 399 10.56 15.19 62.77
CA PRO A 399 10.45 14.81 61.35
C PRO A 399 9.17 13.99 61.13
N VAL A 400 8.32 14.46 60.21
CA VAL A 400 7.01 13.87 59.87
C VAL A 400 7.12 12.88 58.71
N GLY A 401 8.10 13.07 57.82
CA GLY A 401 8.39 12.19 56.70
C GLY A 401 9.35 12.83 55.71
N THR A 402 9.64 12.15 54.61
CA THR A 402 10.44 12.69 53.51
C THR A 402 9.69 12.59 52.19
N VAL A 403 9.93 13.54 51.29
CA VAL A 403 9.59 13.41 49.87
C VAL A 403 10.86 13.27 49.04
N THR A 404 10.75 12.74 47.83
CA THR A 404 11.84 12.71 46.86
C THR A 404 11.33 12.99 45.47
N ALA A 405 11.97 13.94 44.79
CA ALA A 405 11.94 14.05 43.35
C ALA A 405 13.33 13.76 42.78
N GLN A 406 13.36 13.19 41.58
CA GLN A 406 14.55 12.96 40.79
C GLN A 406 14.37 13.59 39.41
N ASP A 407 15.40 14.30 39.00
CA ASP A 407 15.62 14.83 37.66
C ASP A 407 15.91 13.67 36.68
N PRO A 408 15.17 13.52 35.56
CA PRO A 408 15.46 12.49 34.56
C PRO A 408 16.82 12.69 33.88
N ASP A 409 17.09 13.93 33.48
CA ASP A 409 18.10 14.35 32.52
C ASP A 409 19.52 14.15 33.05
N ALA A 410 19.78 14.58 34.29
CA ALA A 410 21.07 14.40 34.94
C ALA A 410 20.99 13.73 36.32
N ALA A 411 21.67 12.58 36.41
CA ALA A 411 21.76 11.71 37.59
C ALA A 411 22.34 12.36 38.88
N ASN A 412 22.72 13.64 38.85
CA ASN A 412 23.22 14.43 39.98
C ASN A 412 22.65 15.87 40.01
N SER A 413 21.55 16.17 39.31
CA SER A 413 20.93 17.50 39.34
C SER A 413 20.50 17.92 40.75
N LEU A 414 20.75 19.19 41.08
CA LEU A 414 20.39 19.77 42.37
C LEU A 414 18.90 20.14 42.41
N VAL A 415 18.04 19.15 42.63
CA VAL A 415 16.60 19.38 42.83
C VAL A 415 16.37 20.18 44.12
N ARG A 416 15.86 21.41 43.99
CA ARG A 416 15.48 22.27 45.12
C ARG A 416 13.98 22.14 45.40
N TYR A 417 13.65 21.91 46.67
CA TYR A 417 12.28 21.79 47.15
C TYR A 417 11.77 23.18 47.60
N ARG A 418 10.46 23.41 47.51
CA ARG A 418 9.79 24.62 48.02
C ARG A 418 8.35 24.28 48.43
N SER A 419 7.89 24.77 49.58
CA SER A 419 6.48 24.61 49.96
C SER A 419 5.60 25.72 49.37
N CYS A 420 4.47 25.35 48.78
CA CYS A 420 3.47 26.27 48.25
C CYS A 420 2.19 26.19 49.10
N SER A 421 1.87 27.29 49.78
CA SER A 421 0.56 27.49 50.42
C SER A 421 -0.38 28.16 49.42
N THR A 422 -1.54 27.54 49.17
CA THR A 422 -2.58 28.07 48.29
C THR A 422 -3.88 28.29 49.06
N HIS A 423 -3.84 29.18 50.06
CA HIS A 423 -5.03 29.81 50.62
C HIS A 423 -4.80 31.30 50.94
N ASN A 424 -5.88 32.06 50.88
CA ASN A 424 -5.84 33.52 50.80
C ASN A 424 -5.61 34.20 52.16
N HIS A 425 -4.91 35.34 52.11
CA HIS A 425 -5.12 36.53 52.95
C HIS A 425 -5.63 36.30 54.39
N GLU A 426 -4.72 36.01 55.33
CA GLU A 426 -4.50 36.84 56.55
C GLU A 426 -3.44 36.28 57.51
N GLU A 427 -2.23 35.94 57.01
CA GLU A 427 -1.05 35.88 57.89
C GLU A 427 0.24 36.14 57.09
N ARG A 428 0.66 37.42 57.03
CA ARG A 428 1.84 37.86 56.28
C ARG A 428 3.10 37.80 57.15
N SER A 429 3.35 36.62 57.72
CA SER A 429 4.34 36.40 58.78
C SER A 429 5.61 35.76 58.21
N ASN A 430 6.62 36.59 57.96
CA ASN A 430 8.04 36.25 57.79
C ASN A 430 8.37 34.87 57.20
N LEU A 431 8.29 34.76 55.87
CA LEU A 431 8.97 33.69 55.16
C LEU A 431 10.48 33.99 55.15
N GLU A 432 11.20 33.54 56.18
CA GLU A 432 12.64 33.30 56.05
C GLU A 432 12.89 32.31 54.89
N GLU A 433 14.10 32.29 54.34
CA GLU A 433 14.52 31.29 53.36
C GLU A 433 14.64 29.91 54.02
N ALA A 434 13.49 29.30 54.28
CA ALA A 434 13.36 27.93 54.73
C ALA A 434 13.91 27.01 53.65
N VAL A 435 15.20 26.70 53.75
CA VAL A 435 15.91 25.65 53.02
C VAL A 435 15.09 24.38 53.19
N CYS A 436 14.27 24.07 52.20
CA CYS A 436 13.34 22.96 52.26
C CYS A 436 14.14 21.67 52.16
N LEU A 437 14.52 21.16 53.32
CA LEU A 437 15.09 19.84 53.48
C LEU A 437 14.13 18.81 52.86
N ARG A 438 14.72 17.73 52.37
CA ARG A 438 14.04 16.51 51.92
C ARG A 438 13.04 15.97 52.96
N SER A 439 13.24 16.29 54.24
CA SER A 439 12.35 15.99 55.37
C SER A 439 11.41 17.15 55.74
N ILE A 440 10.12 16.83 55.85
CA ILE A 440 9.11 17.71 56.42
C ILE A 440 9.17 17.60 57.95
N HIS A 441 9.14 18.73 58.66
CA HIS A 441 9.14 18.79 60.12
C HIS A 441 7.91 19.53 60.65
N THR A 442 7.54 19.29 61.90
CA THR A 442 6.51 20.07 62.62
C THR A 442 6.99 21.51 62.87
N VAL A 443 6.15 22.50 62.51
CA VAL A 443 6.48 23.94 62.62
C VAL A 443 5.69 24.63 63.75
N HIS A 444 4.45 24.19 63.99
CA HIS A 444 3.59 24.62 65.09
C HIS A 444 2.90 23.40 65.71
N LEU A 445 2.33 23.56 66.91
CA LEU A 445 1.36 22.60 67.44
C LEU A 445 0.11 22.66 66.56
N CYS A 446 -0.31 21.53 66.00
CA CYS A 446 -1.54 21.45 65.21
C CYS A 446 -2.72 21.11 66.14
N PRO A 447 -3.79 21.93 66.17
CA PRO A 447 -5.03 21.55 66.88
C PRO A 447 -5.70 20.35 66.19
N SER A 448 -6.36 19.52 67.00
CA SER A 448 -6.65 18.09 66.79
C SER A 448 -7.44 17.68 65.53
N VAL A 449 -8.02 18.62 64.78
CA VAL A 449 -8.99 18.33 63.70
C VAL A 449 -8.68 19.08 62.40
N MET A 450 -7.53 18.81 61.77
CA MET A 450 -7.26 19.32 60.42
C MET A 450 -6.38 18.40 59.56
N VAL A 451 -6.90 17.95 58.42
CA VAL A 451 -6.08 17.36 57.35
C VAL A 451 -5.45 18.49 56.53
N CYS A 452 -4.23 18.88 56.91
CA CYS A 452 -3.46 19.88 56.20
C CYS A 452 -3.02 19.34 54.82
N LYS A 453 -3.73 19.74 53.77
CA LYS A 453 -3.27 19.59 52.38
C LYS A 453 -2.32 20.74 52.04
N LYS A 454 -1.04 20.42 51.83
CA LYS A 454 -0.04 21.35 51.29
C LYS A 454 0.42 20.86 49.93
N TYR A 455 0.84 21.78 49.06
CA TYR A 455 1.52 21.43 47.82
C TYR A 455 3.02 21.65 48.00
N LEU A 456 3.82 20.67 47.61
CA LEU A 456 5.26 20.88 47.43
C LEU A 456 5.53 21.12 45.95
N GLN A 457 6.34 22.14 45.69
CA GLN A 457 6.94 22.45 44.41
C GLN A 457 8.38 21.95 44.44
N CYS A 458 8.83 21.31 43.36
CA CYS A 458 10.24 21.11 43.08
C CYS A 458 10.66 21.98 41.90
N LEU A 459 11.91 22.45 41.93
CA LEU A 459 12.59 23.07 40.81
C LEU A 459 13.89 22.32 40.54
N SER A 460 14.18 22.01 39.29
CA SER A 460 15.54 21.64 38.86
C SER A 460 16.37 22.91 38.63
N GLU A 461 17.66 22.86 38.95
CA GLU A 461 18.62 23.88 38.58
C GLU A 461 19.62 23.29 37.58
N THR A 462 19.37 23.50 36.29
CA THR A 462 20.30 23.15 35.23
C THR A 462 21.47 24.15 35.18
N PRO A 463 22.69 23.74 34.77
CA PRO A 463 23.86 24.64 34.74
C PRO A 463 23.80 25.80 33.72
N MET A 464 22.74 25.93 32.92
CA MET A 464 22.67 26.84 31.76
C MET A 464 21.40 27.69 31.69
N ASN A 465 21.26 28.68 32.58
CA ASN A 465 20.40 29.88 32.42
C ASN A 465 18.92 29.71 32.02
N ASN A 466 18.36 28.50 32.02
CA ASN A 466 16.95 28.24 31.78
C ASN A 466 16.16 28.58 33.06
N PRO A 467 14.95 29.19 33.00
CA PRO A 467 14.07 29.25 34.17
C PRO A 467 13.71 27.82 34.62
N GLY A 468 14.33 27.38 35.72
CA GLY A 468 14.32 25.99 36.19
C GLY A 468 12.95 25.34 36.21
N LEU A 469 12.88 24.12 35.65
CA LEU A 469 11.63 23.44 35.38
C LEU A 469 10.95 22.96 36.66
N VAL A 470 9.61 22.99 36.63
CA VAL A 470 8.78 22.93 37.83
C VAL A 470 7.87 21.70 37.82
N SER A 471 7.85 20.98 38.94
CA SER A 471 6.84 19.96 39.23
C SER A 471 6.14 20.24 40.57
N HIS A 472 4.95 19.66 40.75
CA HIS A 472 4.13 19.82 41.95
C HIS A 472 3.60 18.47 42.44
N VAL A 473 3.60 18.24 43.76
CA VAL A 473 2.95 17.08 44.39
C VAL A 473 2.06 17.50 45.56
N PRO A 474 0.85 16.91 45.70
CA PRO A 474 0.04 17.07 46.90
C PRO A 474 0.62 16.25 48.06
N VAL A 475 0.79 16.88 49.21
CA VAL A 475 1.15 16.24 50.48
C VAL A 475 0.01 16.47 51.48
N GLY A 476 -0.62 15.38 51.91
CA GLY A 476 -1.59 15.38 53.00
C GLY A 476 -0.92 15.00 54.31
N VAL A 477 -0.97 15.87 55.32
CA VAL A 477 -0.62 15.51 56.70
C VAL A 477 -1.89 15.15 57.45
N ARG A 478 -1.96 13.93 57.98
CA ARG A 478 -2.96 13.48 58.94
C ARG A 478 -2.43 13.73 60.35
N ILE A 479 -3.23 14.39 61.17
CA ILE A 479 -3.00 14.43 62.62
C ILE A 479 -3.50 13.10 63.20
N LEU A 480 -2.71 12.50 64.09
CA LEU A 480 -3.10 11.36 64.91
C LEU A 480 -3.45 11.85 66.31
N ASP A 481 -4.63 11.43 66.74
CA ASP A 481 -5.28 11.76 68.01
C ASP A 481 -4.60 11.03 69.18
N VAL A 482 -4.41 11.72 70.30
CA VAL A 482 -3.82 11.20 71.54
C VAL A 482 -4.82 11.35 72.68
N ASN A 483 -4.95 10.34 73.54
CA ASN A 483 -5.79 10.42 74.74
C ASN A 483 -5.21 11.45 75.73
N ASP A 484 -5.65 12.70 75.63
CA ASP A 484 -5.13 13.88 76.34
C ASP A 484 -6.23 14.72 77.02
N ASN A 485 -7.50 14.51 76.63
CA ASN A 485 -8.67 15.07 77.31
C ASN A 485 -9.36 14.00 78.18
N PRO A 486 -9.68 14.29 79.46
CA PRO A 486 -10.51 13.39 80.28
C PRO A 486 -12.00 13.57 79.96
N PRO A 487 -12.82 12.51 80.02
CA PRO A 487 -14.25 12.58 79.72
C PRO A 487 -15.03 13.37 80.78
N GLU A 488 -15.86 14.30 80.34
CA GLU A 488 -16.68 15.18 81.18
C GLU A 488 -18.16 14.75 81.12
N LEU A 489 -19.00 15.21 82.08
CA LEU A 489 -20.45 15.03 81.96
C LEU A 489 -20.99 15.81 80.75
N ALA A 490 -21.84 15.19 79.94
CA ALA A 490 -22.39 15.76 78.71
C ALA A 490 -23.26 17.03 78.90
N ARG A 491 -23.61 17.33 80.15
CA ARG A 491 -24.39 18.50 80.62
C ARG A 491 -24.45 18.49 82.15
N ASP A 492 -24.85 19.61 82.73
CA ASP A 492 -25.34 19.65 84.11
C ASP A 492 -26.63 18.82 84.26
N TYR A 493 -26.74 18.06 85.35
CA TYR A 493 -27.92 17.29 85.70
C TYR A 493 -28.50 17.77 87.03
N ASP A 494 -29.69 18.36 87.01
CA ASP A 494 -30.51 18.62 88.21
C ASP A 494 -31.19 17.33 88.66
N VAL A 495 -30.47 16.52 89.45
CA VAL A 495 -30.95 15.20 89.87
C VAL A 495 -31.92 15.34 91.05
N VAL A 496 -33.09 14.70 90.96
CA VAL A 496 -34.11 14.76 92.01
C VAL A 496 -34.52 13.36 92.47
N VAL A 497 -34.64 13.16 93.78
CA VAL A 497 -35.14 11.93 94.40
C VAL A 497 -36.42 12.20 95.21
N CYS A 498 -37.46 11.41 94.97
CA CYS A 498 -38.70 11.48 95.72
C CYS A 498 -38.55 10.89 97.14
N GLU A 499 -39.18 11.51 98.15
CA GLU A 499 -39.22 10.98 99.53
C GLU A 499 -39.80 9.54 99.60
N ASN A 500 -40.70 9.22 98.67
CA ASN A 500 -41.36 7.91 98.54
C ASN A 500 -40.63 6.91 97.62
N ALA A 501 -39.42 7.24 97.12
CA ALA A 501 -38.67 6.40 96.19
C ALA A 501 -38.31 5.03 96.80
N LYS A 502 -38.43 3.97 96.00
CA LYS A 502 -38.16 2.58 96.41
C LYS A 502 -36.70 2.21 96.10
N PRO A 503 -35.99 1.42 96.95
CA PRO A 503 -34.70 0.87 96.58
C PRO A 503 -34.72 0.16 95.23
N GLY A 504 -33.66 0.32 94.43
CA GLY A 504 -33.57 -0.16 93.06
C GLY A 504 -34.20 0.76 92.00
N GLN A 505 -34.92 1.82 92.39
CA GLN A 505 -35.48 2.79 91.46
C GLN A 505 -34.37 3.65 90.83
N VAL A 506 -34.34 3.72 89.50
CA VAL A 506 -33.54 4.70 88.74
C VAL A 506 -34.15 6.09 88.93
N ILE A 507 -33.32 7.08 89.25
CA ILE A 507 -33.74 8.48 89.42
C ILE A 507 -33.25 9.40 88.30
N GLN A 508 -32.10 9.09 87.70
CA GLN A 508 -31.56 9.79 86.53
C GLN A 508 -30.63 8.85 85.74
N THR A 509 -30.59 9.03 84.43
CA THR A 509 -29.54 8.47 83.58
C THR A 509 -28.61 9.59 83.13
N ILE A 510 -27.30 9.41 83.34
CA ILE A 510 -26.24 10.35 82.97
C ILE A 510 -25.44 9.82 81.79
N THR A 511 -24.81 10.72 81.05
CA THR A 511 -23.97 10.45 79.87
C THR A 511 -22.73 11.34 79.94
N ALA A 512 -21.63 10.89 79.34
CA ALA A 512 -20.40 11.64 79.24
C ALA A 512 -20.15 12.09 77.79
N THR A 513 -19.23 13.03 77.63
CA THR A 513 -18.68 13.50 76.36
C THR A 513 -17.19 13.68 76.50
N ASP A 514 -16.48 13.27 75.47
CA ASP A 514 -15.05 13.51 75.34
C ASP A 514 -14.77 14.54 74.23
N LYS A 515 -13.55 15.06 74.21
CA LYS A 515 -13.02 15.92 73.14
C LYS A 515 -12.13 15.13 72.18
N ASP A 516 -11.56 14.01 72.64
CA ASP A 516 -10.69 13.14 71.84
C ASP A 516 -11.52 12.32 70.83
N ASN A 517 -10.88 11.93 69.72
CA ASN A 517 -11.51 11.24 68.61
C ASN A 517 -12.04 9.85 69.03
N SER A 518 -12.89 9.25 68.19
CA SER A 518 -13.63 8.03 68.50
C SER A 518 -12.81 6.74 68.65
N ALA A 519 -11.47 6.82 68.62
CA ALA A 519 -10.56 5.76 69.04
C ALA A 519 -10.26 5.81 70.55
N ASN A 520 -10.28 7.00 71.14
CA ASN A 520 -9.88 7.33 72.51
C ASN A 520 -11.12 7.66 73.35
N GLY A 521 -11.86 8.71 72.98
CA GLY A 521 -13.02 9.24 73.67
C GLY A 521 -14.38 8.55 73.42
N ALA A 522 -14.41 7.34 72.83
CA ALA A 522 -15.67 6.69 72.40
C ALA A 522 -16.31 5.71 73.39
N ARG A 523 -15.68 5.39 74.51
CA ARG A 523 -16.21 4.41 75.48
C ARG A 523 -16.02 4.90 76.91
N PHE A 524 -17.11 4.96 77.68
CA PHE A 524 -17.06 5.47 79.04
C PHE A 524 -17.32 4.39 80.08
N HIS A 525 -16.50 4.36 81.12
CA HIS A 525 -16.71 3.55 82.32
C HIS A 525 -17.01 4.45 83.51
N PHE A 526 -18.24 4.40 83.99
CA PHE A 526 -18.72 5.16 85.14
C PHE A 526 -18.58 4.34 86.43
N SER A 527 -18.02 4.94 87.47
CA SER A 527 -17.96 4.37 88.82
C SER A 527 -18.29 5.42 89.89
N LEU A 528 -18.41 4.98 91.14
CA LEU A 528 -18.31 5.87 92.29
C LEU A 528 -16.85 5.88 92.75
N ASP A 529 -16.40 7.03 93.27
CA ASP A 529 -15.10 7.16 93.94
C ASP A 529 -14.86 6.03 94.96
N GLU A 530 -13.62 5.55 95.11
CA GLU A 530 -13.31 4.30 95.82
C GLU A 530 -13.77 4.35 97.29
N GLY A 531 -13.57 5.51 97.95
CA GLY A 531 -14.04 5.76 99.31
C GLY A 531 -15.57 5.84 99.46
N LEU A 532 -16.31 5.88 98.35
CA LEU A 532 -17.77 5.96 98.27
C LEU A 532 -18.41 4.79 97.50
N SER A 533 -17.64 3.76 97.14
CA SER A 533 -18.12 2.47 96.62
C SER A 533 -19.22 1.82 97.48
N LEU A 534 -19.20 2.07 98.78
CA LEU A 534 -20.21 1.64 99.76
C LEU A 534 -21.27 2.70 100.11
N ASN A 535 -21.52 3.70 99.25
CA ASN A 535 -22.53 4.74 99.48
C ASN A 535 -23.89 4.13 99.89
N PRO A 536 -24.44 4.47 101.08
CA PRO A 536 -25.65 3.87 101.61
C PRO A 536 -26.93 4.46 100.99
N ASN A 537 -26.83 5.60 100.32
CA ASN A 537 -27.95 6.33 99.73
C ASN A 537 -28.16 5.93 98.26
N PHE A 538 -27.10 5.96 97.45
CA PHE A 538 -27.20 5.70 96.00
C PHE A 538 -26.18 4.67 95.52
N THR A 539 -26.47 4.04 94.39
CA THR A 539 -25.58 3.13 93.66
C THR A 539 -25.66 3.45 92.18
N LEU A 540 -24.53 3.45 91.49
CA LEU A 540 -24.46 3.67 90.05
C LEU A 540 -24.44 2.33 89.30
N ARG A 541 -25.16 2.24 88.18
CA ARG A 541 -25.15 1.11 87.25
C ARG A 541 -24.74 1.60 85.86
N ASN A 542 -23.57 1.19 85.38
CA ASN A 542 -23.21 1.33 83.97
C ASN A 542 -24.22 0.54 83.12
N ASN A 543 -24.76 1.13 82.07
CA ASN A 543 -25.76 0.52 81.19
C ASN A 543 -25.13 -0.13 79.93
N GLU A 544 -23.80 -0.08 79.79
CA GLU A 544 -23.01 -0.60 78.64
C GLU A 544 -23.23 0.12 77.30
N ASP A 545 -24.06 1.17 77.28
CA ASP A 545 -24.43 2.00 76.12
C ASP A 545 -23.84 3.42 76.18
N ASN A 546 -22.68 3.59 76.83
CA ASN A 546 -22.08 4.87 77.23
C ASN A 546 -22.94 5.75 78.17
N THR A 547 -23.99 5.17 78.78
CA THR A 547 -24.78 5.83 79.82
C THR A 547 -24.66 5.11 81.17
N ALA A 548 -24.96 5.83 82.25
CA ALA A 548 -25.05 5.25 83.59
C ALA A 548 -26.36 5.65 84.28
N SER A 549 -27.02 4.66 84.90
CA SER A 549 -28.22 4.88 85.71
C SER A 549 -27.82 5.11 87.18
N ILE A 550 -28.34 6.17 87.79
CA ILE A 550 -28.25 6.40 89.23
C ILE A 550 -29.46 5.74 89.89
N LEU A 551 -29.21 4.74 90.74
CA LEU A 551 -30.23 3.99 91.47
C LEU A 551 -30.24 4.36 92.96
N THR A 552 -31.43 4.44 93.54
CA THR A 552 -31.59 4.57 95.00
C THR A 552 -31.29 3.27 95.73
N ARG A 553 -30.52 3.33 96.83
CA ARG A 553 -30.19 2.21 97.72
C ARG A 553 -30.95 2.28 99.05
N ARG A 554 -31.16 3.49 99.57
CA ARG A 554 -31.86 3.76 100.85
C ARG A 554 -33.38 3.62 100.73
N ARG A 555 -34.02 3.16 101.82
CA ARG A 555 -35.46 2.81 101.89
C ARG A 555 -36.43 3.98 102.08
N ARG A 556 -35.95 5.16 102.50
CA ARG A 556 -36.71 6.42 102.65
C ARG A 556 -35.75 7.61 102.55
N TYR A 557 -36.13 8.64 101.81
CA TYR A 557 -35.50 9.96 101.84
C TYR A 557 -36.45 10.92 102.55
N SER A 558 -35.94 11.95 103.23
CA SER A 558 -36.82 13.00 103.75
C SER A 558 -36.13 14.36 103.84
N ARG A 559 -36.80 15.38 103.31
CA ARG A 559 -36.30 16.76 103.18
C ARG A 559 -35.96 17.39 104.53
N THR A 560 -36.65 16.99 105.60
CA THR A 560 -36.40 17.46 106.97
C THR A 560 -35.16 16.83 107.63
N THR A 561 -34.62 15.75 107.05
CA THR A 561 -33.42 15.06 107.57
C THR A 561 -32.17 15.35 106.75
N GLN A 562 -32.33 15.44 105.43
CA GLN A 562 -31.31 15.85 104.46
C GLN A 562 -32.02 16.16 103.15
N ASP A 563 -31.98 17.41 102.71
CA ASP A 563 -32.61 17.90 101.49
C ASP A 563 -31.73 17.77 100.25
N THR A 564 -30.39 17.74 100.42
CA THR A 564 -29.42 17.64 99.32
C THR A 564 -28.36 16.59 99.64
N TYR A 565 -28.05 15.76 98.64
CA TYR A 565 -26.93 14.81 98.65
C TYR A 565 -25.94 15.17 97.55
N TYR A 566 -24.66 14.93 97.79
CA TYR A 566 -23.60 15.07 96.82
C TYR A 566 -23.09 13.68 96.43
N LEU A 567 -23.02 13.39 95.13
CA LEU A 567 -22.58 12.10 94.60
C LEU A 567 -21.44 12.34 93.59
N PRO A 568 -20.16 12.21 94.00
CA PRO A 568 -19.05 12.17 93.05
C PRO A 568 -19.15 10.90 92.20
N VAL A 569 -19.22 11.09 90.89
CA VAL A 569 -19.14 10.06 89.86
C VAL A 569 -17.78 10.21 89.21
N LEU A 570 -17.00 9.13 89.22
CA LEU A 570 -15.79 9.02 88.42
C LEU A 570 -16.18 8.52 87.03
N ILE A 571 -15.63 9.16 86.00
CA ILE A 571 -15.82 8.79 84.59
C ILE A 571 -14.43 8.55 84.02
N SER A 572 -14.16 7.35 83.52
CA SER A 572 -12.97 7.06 82.73
C SER A 572 -13.32 6.81 81.26
N ASP A 573 -12.39 7.09 80.37
CA ASP A 573 -12.49 6.78 78.95
C ASP A 573 -12.13 5.30 78.66
N GLY A 574 -11.88 4.99 77.39
CA GLY A 574 -11.38 3.71 76.89
C GLY A 574 -10.03 3.80 76.18
N GLY A 575 -9.33 4.94 76.29
CA GLY A 575 -8.04 5.20 75.69
C GLY A 575 -6.87 4.52 76.42
N VAL A 576 -5.66 4.73 75.91
CA VAL A 576 -4.44 4.09 76.42
C VAL A 576 -3.28 5.10 76.49
N PRO A 577 -2.84 5.55 77.69
CA PRO A 577 -3.42 5.26 79.00
C PRO A 577 -4.80 5.92 79.18
N PRO A 578 -5.72 5.30 79.95
CA PRO A 578 -7.02 5.90 80.20
C PRO A 578 -6.90 7.10 81.15
N LEU A 579 -7.61 8.18 80.84
CA LEU A 579 -7.80 9.34 81.70
C LEU A 579 -9.12 9.21 82.46
N SER A 580 -9.34 10.09 83.44
CA SER A 580 -10.57 10.10 84.23
C SER A 580 -10.87 11.48 84.81
N SER A 581 -12.15 11.85 84.86
CA SER A 581 -12.64 13.02 85.60
C SER A 581 -13.53 12.59 86.78
N SER A 582 -13.62 13.43 87.81
CA SER A 582 -14.53 13.24 88.95
C SER A 582 -15.52 14.40 89.00
N SER A 583 -16.79 14.10 88.72
CA SER A 583 -17.88 15.08 88.64
C SER A 583 -18.88 14.87 89.78
N THR A 584 -19.13 15.91 90.59
CA THR A 584 -20.04 15.80 91.75
C THR A 584 -21.46 16.22 91.41
N LEU A 585 -22.37 15.25 91.34
CA LEU A 585 -23.79 15.48 91.09
C LEU A 585 -24.52 15.90 92.37
N THR A 586 -25.37 16.92 92.25
CA THR A 586 -26.27 17.38 93.32
C THR A 586 -27.62 16.68 93.19
N ILE A 587 -27.99 15.90 94.20
CA ILE A 587 -29.24 15.13 94.24
C ILE A 587 -30.16 15.75 95.30
N ARG A 588 -31.25 16.40 94.86
CA ARG A 588 -32.20 17.09 95.74
C ARG A 588 -33.40 16.21 96.10
N VAL A 589 -33.79 16.21 97.37
CA VAL A 589 -34.94 15.44 97.89
C VAL A 589 -36.23 16.23 97.71
N CYS A 590 -37.29 15.53 97.30
CA CYS A 590 -38.52 16.17 96.92
C CYS A 590 -39.78 15.43 97.38
N ALA A 591 -40.80 16.20 97.78
CA ALA A 591 -42.12 15.66 98.10
C ALA A 591 -42.82 15.30 96.79
N CYS A 592 -43.18 14.03 96.62
CA CYS A 592 -43.83 13.51 95.41
C CYS A 592 -45.15 12.84 95.79
N GLU A 593 -46.26 13.36 95.28
CA GLU A 593 -47.60 12.85 95.55
C GLU A 593 -47.94 11.63 94.67
N ARG A 594 -48.92 10.82 95.11
CA ARG A 594 -49.41 9.67 94.34
C ARG A 594 -50.65 10.09 93.54
N ASP A 595 -50.50 10.28 92.24
CA ASP A 595 -51.22 9.47 91.23
C ASP A 595 -50.99 9.92 89.78
N GLY A 596 -50.59 8.98 88.92
CA GLY A 596 -50.94 8.91 87.49
C GLY A 596 -50.43 9.97 86.50
N ARG A 597 -50.06 11.20 86.90
CA ARG A 597 -49.64 12.27 85.97
C ARG A 597 -48.44 13.05 86.49
N VAL A 598 -47.38 13.14 85.67
CA VAL A 598 -46.11 13.73 86.06
C VAL A 598 -46.10 15.26 85.88
N ARG A 599 -46.01 15.97 87.01
CA ARG A 599 -45.27 17.24 87.13
C ARG A 599 -44.41 17.15 88.39
N THR A 600 -43.15 16.79 88.24
CA THR A 600 -42.02 17.74 88.13
C THR A 600 -41.85 18.58 89.40
N CYS A 601 -40.85 18.20 90.19
CA CYS A 601 -40.23 19.15 91.12
C CYS A 601 -39.56 20.24 90.29
N HIS A 602 -40.09 21.45 90.38
CA HIS A 602 -39.40 22.61 89.84
C HIS A 602 -38.34 23.05 90.85
N ALA A 603 -37.08 23.10 90.38
CA ALA A 603 -36.16 24.10 90.88
C ALA A 603 -36.83 25.48 90.74
N GLU A 604 -36.68 26.35 91.74
CA GLU A 604 -37.24 27.70 91.65
C GLU A 604 -36.55 28.46 90.52
N ALA A 605 -37.27 28.67 89.42
CA ALA A 605 -36.81 29.46 88.31
C ALA A 605 -36.77 30.94 88.76
N PHE A 606 -35.56 31.45 89.03
CA PHE A 606 -35.35 32.87 89.21
C PHE A 606 -35.82 33.60 87.95
N LEU A 607 -36.93 34.34 88.05
CA LEU A 607 -37.50 35.14 86.97
C LEU A 607 -36.66 36.39 86.72
N SER A 608 -35.42 36.18 86.27
CA SER A 608 -34.69 37.21 85.52
C SER A 608 -35.49 37.49 84.24
N SER A 609 -35.72 38.76 83.94
CA SER A 609 -36.60 39.18 82.85
C SER A 609 -36.17 38.56 81.51
N ALA A 610 -37.12 37.92 80.82
CA ALA A 610 -36.90 37.29 79.51
C ALA A 610 -36.65 38.33 78.41
N GLY A 611 -35.48 38.95 78.43
CA GLY A 611 -34.94 39.70 77.30
C GLY A 611 -34.78 38.76 76.11
N LEU A 612 -35.46 39.07 75.01
CA LEU A 612 -35.42 38.27 73.78
C LEU A 612 -33.98 38.25 73.27
N SER A 613 -33.33 37.08 73.34
CA SER A 613 -31.92 36.93 72.97
C SER A 613 -31.65 37.50 71.59
N THR A 614 -30.56 38.27 71.45
CA THR A 614 -30.12 38.83 70.17
C THR A 614 -29.91 37.73 69.13
N GLY A 615 -29.45 36.54 69.54
CA GLY A 615 -29.35 35.36 68.68
C GLY A 615 -30.71 34.88 68.14
N ALA A 616 -31.80 35.00 68.90
CA ALA A 616 -33.14 34.67 68.43
C ALA A 616 -33.68 35.71 67.44
N LEU A 617 -33.43 37.00 67.69
CA LEU A 617 -33.74 38.07 66.72
C LEU A 617 -32.94 37.92 65.42
N ILE A 618 -31.64 37.59 65.51
CA ILE A 618 -30.77 37.31 64.37
C ILE A 618 -31.24 36.06 63.61
N ALA A 619 -31.63 34.99 64.30
CA ALA A 619 -32.18 33.78 63.67
C ALA A 619 -33.51 34.06 62.95
N ILE A 620 -34.40 34.85 63.54
CA ILE A 620 -35.66 35.26 62.89
C ILE A 620 -35.37 36.13 61.65
N LEU A 621 -34.43 37.08 61.74
CA LEU A 621 -33.96 37.87 60.59
C LEU A 621 -33.34 36.98 59.49
N LEU A 622 -32.49 36.02 59.85
CA LEU A 622 -31.91 35.05 58.92
C LEU A 622 -32.99 34.21 58.23
N CYS A 623 -33.98 33.70 58.96
CA CYS A 623 -35.12 32.98 58.38
C CYS A 623 -35.94 33.85 57.42
N ILE A 624 -36.15 35.14 57.73
CA ILE A 624 -36.84 36.09 56.84
C ILE A 624 -36.00 36.38 55.58
N VAL A 625 -34.69 36.56 55.72
CA VAL A 625 -33.76 36.78 54.59
C VAL A 625 -33.66 35.52 53.71
N ILE A 626 -33.61 34.33 54.30
CA ILE A 626 -33.62 33.05 53.58
C ILE A 626 -34.96 32.84 52.85
N LEU A 627 -36.10 33.15 53.47
CA LEU A 627 -37.41 33.11 52.81
C LEU A 627 -37.49 34.09 51.64
N LEU A 628 -36.98 35.32 51.80
CA LEU A 628 -36.89 36.29 50.70
C LEU A 628 -35.96 35.81 49.58
N ALA A 629 -34.81 35.21 49.92
CA ALA A 629 -33.90 34.61 48.94
C ALA A 629 -34.55 33.44 48.18
N ILE A 630 -35.33 32.59 48.86
CA ILE A 630 -36.11 31.50 48.25
C ILE A 630 -37.20 32.05 47.33
N VAL A 631 -37.91 33.13 47.72
CA VAL A 631 -38.91 33.78 46.85
C VAL A 631 -38.26 34.41 45.62
N VAL A 632 -37.11 35.09 45.77
CA VAL A 632 -36.34 35.63 44.64
C VAL A 632 -35.84 34.50 43.73
N LEU A 633 -35.34 33.40 44.29
CA LEU A 633 -34.93 32.20 43.55
C LEU A 633 -36.12 31.58 42.77
N PHE A 634 -37.30 31.54 43.38
CA PHE A 634 -38.51 31.02 42.73
C PHE A 634 -38.97 31.92 41.57
N ILE A 635 -38.78 33.25 41.69
CA ILE A 635 -39.06 34.23 40.63
C ILE A 635 -38.03 34.14 39.49
N THR A 636 -36.75 33.93 39.77
CA THR A 636 -35.71 33.78 38.73
C THR A 636 -35.79 32.42 38.03
N LEU A 637 -36.04 31.33 38.77
CA LEU A 637 -36.28 30.00 38.20
C LEU A 637 -37.53 29.97 37.29
N ARG A 638 -38.61 30.69 37.64
CA ARG A 638 -39.77 30.87 36.75
C ARG A 638 -39.48 31.60 35.43
N ARG A 639 -38.27 32.12 35.24
CA ARG A 639 -37.84 32.81 34.01
C ARG A 639 -36.73 32.08 33.24
N SER A 640 -36.35 30.88 33.66
CA SER A 640 -35.24 30.12 33.06
C SER A 640 -35.64 28.70 32.67
N LYS A 641 -35.28 28.32 31.44
CA LYS A 641 -35.41 27.00 30.81
C LYS A 641 -36.84 26.47 30.54
N LYS A 642 -37.17 26.49 29.24
CA LYS A 642 -37.90 25.37 28.60
C LYS A 642 -37.03 24.11 28.61
N GLU A 643 -37.66 23.00 28.22
CA GLU A 643 -37.08 21.67 27.91
C GLU A 643 -36.89 20.70 29.09
N PRO A 644 -37.64 19.59 29.04
CA PRO A 644 -37.19 18.28 29.51
C PRO A 644 -37.21 17.23 28.38
N LEU A 645 -36.28 16.28 28.45
CA LEU A 645 -36.40 14.97 27.80
C LEU A 645 -37.41 14.09 28.56
N ILE A 646 -38.02 13.11 27.90
CA ILE A 646 -38.91 12.10 28.50
C ILE A 646 -38.48 10.69 28.04
N ILE A 647 -38.67 9.71 28.92
CA ILE A 647 -38.25 8.29 28.81
C ILE A 647 -39.50 7.41 28.57
N SER A 648 -39.31 6.11 28.33
CA SER A 648 -40.32 5.04 28.26
C SER A 648 -41.25 4.97 29.51
N GLU A 649 -42.37 4.23 29.55
CA GLU A 649 -42.80 3.03 28.79
C GLU A 649 -44.35 2.82 28.90
N GLU A 650 -44.91 1.84 28.19
CA GLU A 650 -46.17 1.08 28.46
C GLU A 650 -47.59 1.75 28.56
N ASP A 651 -48.40 1.50 27.52
CA ASP A 651 -49.48 0.46 27.45
C ASP A 651 -50.96 0.82 27.15
N VAL A 652 -51.63 -0.15 26.48
CA VAL A 652 -53.06 -0.41 26.21
C VAL A 652 -53.94 0.66 25.50
N ARG A 653 -54.32 0.39 24.24
CA ARG A 653 -55.73 0.10 23.84
C ARG A 653 -55.96 -0.28 22.36
N GLU A 654 -56.53 -1.47 22.19
CA GLU A 654 -57.64 -1.84 21.29
C GLU A 654 -57.54 -1.68 19.73
N ASN A 655 -57.40 -2.84 19.07
CA ASN A 655 -58.29 -3.38 18.02
C ASN A 655 -58.53 -2.64 16.68
N VAL A 656 -58.18 -3.31 15.57
CA VAL A 656 -59.13 -3.89 14.58
C VAL A 656 -58.40 -4.97 13.76
N VAL A 657 -59.12 -5.99 13.26
CA VAL A 657 -58.57 -7.15 12.51
C VAL A 657 -59.48 -7.51 11.32
N THR A 658 -58.85 -7.75 10.16
CA THR A 658 -59.31 -8.59 9.01
C THR A 658 -58.06 -8.77 8.11
N TYR A 659 -57.56 -9.95 7.71
CA TYR A 659 -58.18 -11.13 7.05
C TYR A 659 -58.85 -10.78 5.69
N ASP A 660 -58.58 -11.46 4.58
CA ASP A 660 -57.52 -12.43 4.24
C ASP A 660 -57.44 -12.55 2.69
N ASP A 661 -56.51 -13.38 2.17
CA ASP A 661 -56.65 -14.29 0.99
C ASP A 661 -55.41 -14.35 0.07
N GLU A 662 -55.07 -15.60 -0.31
CA GLU A 662 -54.24 -16.08 -1.46
C GLU A 662 -52.82 -15.47 -1.61
N GLY A 663 -51.74 -16.21 -1.90
CA GLY A 663 -51.57 -17.42 -2.70
C GLY A 663 -50.51 -17.12 -3.78
N GLY A 664 -49.67 -18.04 -4.26
CA GLY A 664 -49.56 -19.45 -3.90
C GLY A 664 -49.28 -20.33 -5.13
N GLY A 665 -48.08 -20.23 -5.71
CA GLY A 665 -47.59 -21.18 -6.71
C GLY A 665 -47.48 -20.69 -8.16
N GLU A 666 -46.93 -21.61 -8.94
CA GLU A 666 -46.89 -21.76 -10.41
C GLU A 666 -48.27 -21.53 -11.11
N GLU A 667 -48.40 -21.42 -12.45
CA GLU A 667 -47.59 -21.99 -13.54
C GLU A 667 -47.82 -21.27 -14.91
N ASP A 668 -46.89 -21.46 -15.85
CA ASP A 668 -47.00 -21.48 -17.33
C ASP A 668 -47.78 -20.45 -18.19
N THR A 669 -47.09 -19.94 -19.24
CA THR A 669 -47.40 -20.39 -20.63
C THR A 669 -46.27 -20.14 -21.66
N GLU A 670 -45.52 -21.20 -21.95
CA GLU A 670 -45.05 -21.71 -23.27
C GLU A 670 -44.37 -20.82 -24.35
N ALA A 671 -43.11 -21.21 -24.64
CA ALA A 671 -42.53 -21.58 -25.95
C ALA A 671 -42.33 -20.53 -27.09
N PHE A 672 -41.33 -20.63 -28.00
CA PHE A 672 -40.31 -21.65 -28.34
C PHE A 672 -38.90 -20.98 -28.33
N ASP A 673 -37.70 -21.60 -28.23
CA ASP A 673 -37.13 -22.89 -28.73
C ASP A 673 -36.88 -22.89 -30.28
N ILE A 674 -35.85 -23.50 -30.90
CA ILE A 674 -34.96 -24.61 -30.49
C ILE A 674 -33.49 -24.45 -30.98
N THR A 675 -32.58 -25.01 -30.18
CA THR A 675 -31.18 -25.50 -30.41
C THR A 675 -30.53 -25.56 -31.81
N ALA A 676 -29.22 -25.26 -31.85
CA ALA A 676 -28.11 -26.12 -32.34
C ALA A 676 -26.74 -25.38 -32.20
N LEU A 677 -25.64 -25.86 -31.60
CA LEU A 677 -25.23 -27.07 -30.84
C LEU A 677 -24.26 -26.60 -29.71
N ARG A 678 -24.31 -27.10 -28.47
CA ARG A 678 -23.56 -28.28 -27.92
C ARG A 678 -22.05 -28.32 -28.21
N ASN A 679 -21.13 -28.62 -27.27
CA ASN A 679 -21.26 -28.90 -25.82
C ASN A 679 -19.91 -28.79 -25.07
N PRO A 680 -19.82 -28.12 -23.91
CA PRO A 680 -18.65 -28.18 -23.02
C PRO A 680 -18.96 -28.79 -21.62
N SER A 681 -18.46 -30.00 -21.37
CA SER A 681 -18.37 -30.66 -20.05
C SER A 681 -17.34 -31.80 -20.15
N ALA A 682 -16.21 -31.81 -19.44
CA ALA A 682 -16.05 -32.21 -18.03
C ALA A 682 -16.37 -33.71 -17.79
N ALA A 683 -15.61 -34.51 -17.04
CA ALA A 683 -14.25 -34.34 -16.48
C ALA A 683 -13.67 -35.74 -16.12
N GLU A 684 -12.38 -35.79 -15.79
CA GLU A 684 -11.64 -36.80 -14.98
C GLU A 684 -11.84 -38.33 -15.16
N GLU A 685 -10.68 -39.00 -15.33
CA GLU A 685 -10.24 -40.27 -14.69
C GLU A 685 -11.20 -41.48 -14.47
N LEU A 686 -10.92 -42.62 -15.14
CA LEU A 686 -10.32 -43.84 -14.49
C LEU A 686 -10.25 -45.13 -15.38
N LYS A 687 -9.03 -45.67 -15.48
CA LYS A 687 -8.57 -47.10 -15.47
C LYS A 687 -9.28 -48.27 -16.22
N TYR A 688 -8.40 -49.09 -16.82
CA TYR A 688 -8.42 -50.58 -17.03
C TYR A 688 -9.26 -51.18 -18.19
N ARG A 689 -8.66 -51.56 -19.35
CA ARG A 689 -7.78 -52.73 -19.66
C ARG A 689 -8.53 -54.08 -19.78
N ARG A 690 -8.24 -54.80 -20.90
CA ARG A 690 -8.66 -56.17 -21.36
C ARG A 690 -9.69 -56.14 -22.52
N ASP A 691 -9.65 -57.02 -23.53
CA ASP A 691 -8.74 -58.17 -23.80
C ASP A 691 -8.54 -58.52 -25.30
N VAL A 692 -7.30 -58.95 -25.64
CA VAL A 692 -6.89 -60.13 -26.46
C VAL A 692 -7.19 -60.26 -28.00
N ARG A 693 -6.16 -60.73 -28.74
CA ARG A 693 -6.11 -61.17 -30.17
C ARG A 693 -6.25 -62.73 -30.29
N PRO A 694 -5.67 -63.51 -31.24
CA PRO A 694 -5.16 -63.33 -32.62
C PRO A 694 -5.76 -64.43 -33.57
N GLU A 695 -5.18 -65.00 -34.64
CA GLU A 695 -4.04 -64.78 -35.58
C GLU A 695 -4.45 -65.48 -36.90
N ALA A 696 -4.06 -64.99 -38.08
CA ALA A 696 -3.88 -65.87 -39.25
C ALA A 696 -2.82 -65.35 -40.26
N LYS A 697 -1.85 -66.20 -40.58
CA LYS A 697 -0.91 -66.11 -41.73
C LYS A 697 -0.93 -67.48 -42.44
N PRO A 698 -0.54 -67.60 -43.74
CA PRO A 698 0.89 -67.66 -44.14
C PRO A 698 1.16 -66.88 -45.48
N VAL A 699 2.36 -66.46 -45.93
CA VAL A 699 3.76 -66.95 -45.87
C VAL A 699 4.01 -68.17 -46.78
N SER A 700 4.88 -68.20 -47.80
CA SER A 700 5.66 -67.20 -48.56
C SER A 700 5.90 -67.82 -49.99
N ARG A 701 6.88 -67.59 -50.88
CA ARG A 701 8.18 -66.87 -51.00
C ARG A 701 8.50 -66.84 -52.53
N HIS A 702 9.38 -66.05 -53.15
CA HIS A 702 10.30 -64.96 -52.76
C HIS A 702 10.13 -63.84 -53.85
N HIS A 703 11.04 -63.21 -54.62
CA HIS A 703 12.48 -62.80 -54.76
C HIS A 703 12.45 -61.75 -55.93
N LEU A 704 13.35 -60.78 -56.17
CA LEU A 704 14.41 -60.11 -55.39
C LEU A 704 14.87 -58.84 -56.17
N SER A 705 14.71 -57.62 -55.64
CA SER A 705 15.58 -56.45 -55.92
C SER A 705 15.15 -55.21 -55.13
N SER A 706 16.10 -54.27 -54.93
CA SER A 706 16.00 -52.96 -54.24
C SER A 706 15.47 -52.95 -52.80
N SER A 707 16.39 -52.82 -51.83
CA SER A 707 16.16 -52.18 -50.54
C SER A 707 16.32 -50.64 -50.69
N LEU A 708 15.72 -49.75 -49.90
CA LEU A 708 15.64 -49.61 -48.44
C LEU A 708 17.02 -49.47 -47.77
N ASP A 709 17.20 -48.36 -47.05
CA ASP A 709 17.12 -48.40 -45.59
C ASP A 709 16.53 -47.10 -45.03
N SER A 710 15.78 -47.22 -43.94
CA SER A 710 15.22 -46.11 -43.16
C SER A 710 15.93 -46.06 -41.81
N ILE A 711 16.60 -44.94 -41.50
CA ILE A 711 17.45 -44.82 -40.31
C ILE A 711 16.62 -45.06 -39.03
N ASP A 712 17.03 -46.03 -38.21
CA ASP A 712 16.50 -46.21 -36.87
C ASP A 712 17.02 -45.09 -35.96
N VAL A 713 16.11 -44.20 -35.55
CA VAL A 713 16.39 -43.10 -34.64
C VAL A 713 16.94 -43.60 -33.30
N GLN A 714 16.57 -44.82 -32.87
CA GLN A 714 17.03 -45.42 -31.63
C GLN A 714 18.46 -46.00 -31.73
N GLU A 715 18.97 -46.27 -32.94
CA GLU A 715 20.37 -46.60 -33.17
C GLU A 715 21.22 -45.33 -33.32
N PHE A 716 20.71 -44.32 -34.04
CA PHE A 716 21.34 -42.98 -34.13
C PHE A 716 21.53 -42.33 -32.75
N ILE A 717 20.53 -42.40 -31.86
CA ILE A 717 20.64 -41.86 -30.48
C ILE A 717 21.71 -42.63 -29.67
N LYS A 718 21.80 -43.96 -29.80
CA LYS A 718 22.87 -44.74 -29.15
C LYS A 718 24.25 -44.38 -29.67
N GLN A 719 24.38 -44.16 -30.99
CA GLN A 719 25.64 -43.75 -31.59
C GLN A 719 26.08 -42.37 -31.08
N ARG A 720 25.17 -41.38 -31.02
CA ARG A 720 25.47 -40.06 -30.47
C ARG A 720 25.76 -40.06 -28.96
N LEU A 721 25.13 -40.95 -28.19
CA LEU A 721 25.45 -41.14 -26.78
C LEU A 721 26.88 -41.70 -26.61
N ALA A 722 27.24 -42.74 -27.38
CA ALA A 722 28.58 -43.33 -27.34
C ALA A 722 29.68 -42.38 -27.85
N GLU A 723 29.36 -41.46 -28.77
CA GLU A 723 30.29 -40.39 -29.20
C GLU A 723 30.48 -39.32 -28.09
N ALA A 724 29.46 -39.04 -27.27
CA ALA A 724 29.57 -38.12 -26.14
C ALA A 724 30.31 -38.73 -24.93
N ASP A 725 30.07 -40.01 -24.63
CA ASP A 725 30.77 -40.77 -23.58
C ASP A 725 32.29 -40.97 -23.85
N LEU A 726 32.76 -40.59 -25.05
CA LEU A 726 34.15 -40.69 -25.50
C LEU A 726 34.85 -39.33 -25.65
N ASP A 727 34.21 -38.20 -25.32
CA ASP A 727 34.80 -36.86 -25.43
C ASP A 727 35.65 -36.48 -24.20
N PRO A 728 36.98 -36.30 -24.32
CA PRO A 728 37.85 -35.92 -23.21
C PRO A 728 37.93 -34.40 -22.96
N SER A 729 37.17 -33.57 -23.68
CA SER A 729 37.35 -32.11 -23.68
C SER A 729 36.60 -31.34 -22.58
N VAL A 730 35.83 -32.02 -21.72
CA VAL A 730 34.97 -31.39 -20.70
C VAL A 730 35.44 -31.72 -19.27
N PRO A 731 35.60 -30.73 -18.37
CA PRO A 731 35.90 -30.97 -16.96
C PRO A 731 34.76 -31.72 -16.23
N PRO A 732 35.05 -32.63 -15.28
CA PRO A 732 34.04 -33.44 -14.64
C PRO A 732 33.20 -32.67 -13.60
N TYR A 733 31.88 -32.66 -13.85
CA TYR A 733 30.75 -32.62 -12.91
C TYR A 733 30.92 -32.00 -11.51
N ASP A 734 30.02 -31.05 -11.21
CA ASP A 734 29.36 -30.99 -9.90
C ASP A 734 27.88 -31.40 -10.08
N SER A 735 27.37 -32.34 -9.26
CA SER A 735 26.10 -33.03 -9.51
C SER A 735 25.20 -33.08 -8.27
N LEU A 736 24.31 -32.10 -8.17
CA LEU A 736 23.26 -32.04 -7.15
C LEU A 736 22.16 -33.09 -7.37
N GLN A 737 22.35 -34.32 -6.88
CA GLN A 737 21.32 -35.08 -6.13
C GLN A 737 21.81 -36.45 -5.62
N THR A 738 22.13 -36.51 -4.31
CA THR A 738 22.07 -37.76 -3.52
C THR A 738 21.38 -37.47 -2.19
N TYR A 739 20.06 -37.55 -2.15
CA TYR A 739 19.31 -37.46 -0.90
C TYR A 739 19.29 -38.81 -0.16
N ALA A 740 19.93 -38.85 0.99
CA ALA A 740 19.61 -39.67 2.16
C ALA A 740 19.27 -41.16 1.95
N TYR A 741 20.29 -42.03 2.00
CA TYR A 741 20.14 -43.32 2.69
C TYR A 741 21.47 -43.87 3.24
N GLU A 742 21.77 -43.57 4.51
CA GLU A 742 22.35 -44.46 5.53
C GLU A 742 22.54 -43.69 6.84
N GLY A 743 22.74 -44.38 7.97
CA GLY A 743 22.96 -43.69 9.25
C GLY A 743 23.29 -44.62 10.42
N HIS A 744 23.53 -43.98 11.57
CA HIS A 744 23.80 -44.47 12.93
C HIS A 744 25.24 -44.28 13.47
N ARG A 745 25.31 -43.48 14.56
CA ARG A 745 26.29 -43.45 15.68
C ARG A 745 27.69 -42.84 15.47
N SER A 746 27.96 -41.79 16.28
CA SER A 746 29.25 -41.43 16.90
C SER A 746 30.41 -40.97 15.99
N GLU A 747 31.38 -40.16 16.43
CA GLU A 747 31.53 -39.36 17.66
C GLU A 747 32.45 -38.16 17.39
N ALA A 748 31.91 -36.93 17.39
CA ALA A 748 32.70 -35.68 17.34
C ALA A 748 31.89 -34.51 17.93
N GLY A 749 32.54 -33.62 18.66
CA GLY A 749 31.88 -32.52 19.38
C GLY A 749 31.64 -31.27 18.54
N SER A 750 30.60 -30.52 18.89
CA SER A 750 30.42 -29.13 18.43
C SER A 750 31.48 -28.23 19.07
N ILE A 751 32.03 -27.29 18.30
CA ILE A 751 32.91 -26.23 18.80
C ILE A 751 32.26 -24.88 18.46
N SER A 752 32.06 -24.06 19.48
CA SER A 752 31.48 -22.71 19.35
C SER A 752 32.50 -21.66 19.81
N SER A 753 32.26 -20.41 19.37
CA SER A 753 32.85 -19.15 19.86
C SER A 753 34.36 -18.95 19.73
N LEU A 754 34.74 -17.78 19.18
CA LEU A 754 35.41 -16.75 19.99
C LEU A 754 35.30 -15.37 19.30
N ASP A 755 34.67 -14.41 19.96
CA ASP A 755 34.81 -12.99 19.66
C ASP A 755 36.10 -12.45 20.30
N SER A 756 36.74 -11.47 19.65
CA SER A 756 37.08 -10.14 20.20
C SER A 756 38.17 -9.44 19.37
N ALA A 757 38.27 -8.12 19.51
CA ALA A 757 39.14 -7.27 18.68
C ALA A 757 40.22 -6.57 19.52
N THR A 758 41.41 -6.34 18.93
CA THR A 758 42.32 -5.25 19.32
C THR A 758 43.33 -4.89 18.23
N THR A 759 43.59 -3.57 18.10
CA THR A 759 44.85 -2.91 17.68
C THR A 759 45.40 -3.04 16.25
N HIS A 760 46.14 -1.99 15.84
CA HIS A 760 46.92 -1.90 14.61
C HIS A 760 48.17 -2.78 14.64
N SER A 761 48.45 -3.48 13.54
CA SER A 761 49.79 -3.71 12.99
C SER A 761 49.69 -4.25 11.55
N ASP A 762 50.48 -3.67 10.64
CA ASP A 762 51.23 -4.29 9.55
C ASP A 762 50.48 -5.28 8.62
N GLN A 763 50.24 -4.87 7.36
CA GLN A 763 49.80 -5.78 6.29
C GLN A 763 51.02 -6.34 5.53
N ASP A 764 51.36 -7.60 5.77
CA ASP A 764 52.45 -8.28 5.06
C ASP A 764 52.02 -8.72 3.64
N TYR A 765 52.60 -8.09 2.61
CA TYR A 765 52.35 -8.39 1.20
C TYR A 765 53.29 -9.44 0.58
N ASN A 766 54.19 -10.07 1.34
CA ASN A 766 55.17 -11.04 0.82
C ASN A 766 54.53 -12.21 0.07
N TYR A 767 53.28 -12.60 0.40
CA TYR A 767 52.55 -13.67 -0.28
C TYR A 767 52.33 -13.44 -1.78
N LEU A 768 52.41 -12.18 -2.26
CA LEU A 768 52.29 -11.85 -3.69
C LEU A 768 53.51 -12.33 -4.51
N GLY A 769 54.63 -12.65 -3.86
CA GLY A 769 55.80 -13.24 -4.53
C GLY A 769 55.57 -14.69 -5.00
N ASP A 770 54.75 -15.45 -4.27
CA ASP A 770 54.47 -16.87 -4.57
C ASP A 770 53.51 -17.05 -5.77
N TRP A 771 52.83 -15.98 -6.20
CA TRP A 771 51.82 -16.02 -7.25
C TRP A 771 52.40 -15.98 -8.68
N GLY A 772 53.73 -15.87 -8.81
CA GLY A 772 54.47 -15.96 -10.07
C GLY A 772 55.19 -14.67 -10.46
N PRO A 773 56.09 -14.74 -11.47
CA PRO A 773 57.00 -13.64 -11.83
C PRO A 773 56.28 -12.36 -12.31
N GLU A 774 55.02 -12.50 -12.74
CA GLU A 774 54.15 -11.41 -13.21
C GLU A 774 53.73 -10.48 -12.06
N PHE A 775 53.52 -11.03 -10.86
CA PHE A 775 53.04 -10.32 -9.67
C PHE A 775 54.17 -9.72 -8.84
N LYS A 776 55.43 -10.12 -9.07
CA LYS A 776 56.60 -9.59 -8.35
C LYS A 776 56.66 -8.05 -8.39
N LYS A 777 56.29 -7.45 -9.52
CA LYS A 777 56.29 -5.99 -9.70
C LYS A 777 55.18 -5.26 -8.92
N LEU A 778 54.17 -5.98 -8.43
CA LEU A 778 53.17 -5.46 -7.49
C LEU A 778 53.66 -5.59 -6.04
N ALA A 779 54.30 -6.71 -5.69
CA ALA A 779 54.93 -6.87 -4.37
C ALA A 779 56.00 -5.78 -4.11
N GLU A 780 56.83 -5.49 -5.12
CA GLU A 780 57.80 -4.38 -5.08
C GLU A 780 57.10 -3.01 -4.90
N LEU A 781 55.96 -2.77 -5.56
CA LEU A 781 55.26 -1.47 -5.54
C LEU A 781 54.57 -1.14 -4.19
N TYR A 782 54.10 -2.16 -3.47
CA TYR A 782 53.43 -1.98 -2.17
C TYR A 782 54.38 -2.14 -0.97
N GLY A 783 55.61 -2.61 -1.17
CA GLY A 783 56.59 -2.85 -0.10
C GLY A 783 57.44 -1.65 0.33
N GLU A 784 57.62 -0.62 -0.50
CA GLU A 784 58.60 0.46 -0.23
C GLU A 784 58.08 1.63 0.63
N ILE A 785 56.77 1.69 0.93
CA ILE A 785 56.09 2.91 1.43
C ILE A 785 56.47 3.31 2.88
N GLU A 786 57.00 2.41 3.71
CA GLU A 786 57.31 2.71 5.12
C GLU A 786 58.74 3.18 5.41
N SER A 787 59.58 3.37 4.38
CA SER A 787 61.03 3.59 4.57
C SER A 787 61.52 5.05 4.70
N GLU A 788 60.67 6.06 4.45
CA GLU A 788 61.07 7.50 4.53
C GLU A 788 60.19 8.36 5.45
N ARG A 789 60.30 8.22 6.79
CA ARG A 789 59.88 9.29 7.73
C ARG A 789 60.39 9.23 9.19
N THR A 790 61.70 9.20 9.41
CA THR A 790 62.29 9.31 10.78
C THR A 790 63.62 10.08 10.84
N THR A 791 63.55 11.41 10.69
CA THR A 791 64.52 12.38 11.23
C THR A 791 63.81 13.67 11.63
#